data_AF-A0A6Y4C0A7-F1
#
_entry.id   AF-A0A6Y4C0A7-F1
#
_cell.length_a   1.000
_cell.length_b   1.000
_cell.length_c   1.000
_cell.angle_alpha   90.00
_cell.angle_beta   90.00
_cell.angle_gamma   90.00
#
_symmetry.space_group_name_H-M   'P 1'
#
loop_
_entity.id
_entity.type
_entity.pdbx_description
1 polymer ?
#
loop_
_entity_poly.entity_id
_entity_poly.type
_entity_poly.pdbx_seq_one_letter_code
_entity_poly.pdbx_strand_id
1 'polypeptide(L)'
;METPVSRSALYGKLAGPLFRSLESATAFCKLRSNPWVELTHWLHQLTQQPDNDILHVLRHYQIPLSDVEKALLRQLDMLPAGASAISDFSHHIDLSVEKAWMLESVRYGDNKIRSGWLLLALLTTPELRRVLSSICAPLATLPVDELTEILPSLIETSPEAQERPYDGSGLASAIPGESSQAIPNGGQDGKSALAKYCQDMTAQARDGKIDPVTGREHEIRTMTDILLRRRQNNPLLTGEAGVGKTAVVEGFALAIAQGEVPPALREVRLLALDVGALLAGASMKGEFESRLKGLLEEAGRSPQPVILFVDEVHTLVGAGGASGTGDAANLLKPALARGTLRTIGATTWSEYKRHIEKDPALTRRFQVLQIAEPEEIPAMEMVRGLVDTLEKHHNVLILDEAVRAAVQLSHRYIPARQLPDKAISLLDTAAARVALTLHTPPASVQFLRQQLKAAEMERSLLQKQEKMGIQSDERRDALMARIFSLNNELTASESRWQRELELVHTLQELRLAESDADDKTTLQQAETALREWQGDAPVVFPEVSAAVVAAIVADWTGIPAGRMVKDEASQVLELPARLAQRVTGQDGALAQIGERIQTARAGLGDPRKPVGVFMLAGPSGVGKTETALALAEAIYGGEQNLVTINMSEFQEAHTVSTLKGAPPGYVGYGEGGVLTEAVRRHPWSVVLLDEIEKAHHDVHETGTNFFLTRWQYASQGYNTLSDVLDSYRHNGNRLWSWRENLQPSSRTTLMLSQSWGRHLGNLSLTGSRTDWRNRPGHDDSYGLSWGTSIGGGSLSLNWNQNRTLWRNGAHRKENITSLWFSMPLSRWTGNNVSASWQMTSPSHGGQTQQVGVNGEAFSQQLDWEVRQSYRADAPPGGGNNSALHLAWNGDYGLLGGDYSYSRAMRQMGVNIAGGIVIHHHGVTLGQPLQGSVALVEAPGASGVPVGGWPGVKTDFRGDTTVGNLNVYQENTVSLDPSRLPDDAEVTQTDVRVVPTEGAVVEAKFHTRIGARALMTLKREDGSAIPFGAQVTVNGQDGSAALVDTDSQVYLTGLADKGELTVKWGAQQCRVNYRLPAHKGIAGLYQMSGLCR
;
A
#
# COMPACT_ATOMS: atom_id res chain seq x y z
N MET A 1 -6.20 22.47 50.79
CA MET A 1 -7.41 23.00 51.44
C MET A 1 -8.32 23.46 50.31
N GLU A 2 -9.39 22.71 50.04
CA GLU A 2 -10.34 23.07 48.97
C GLU A 2 -11.23 24.21 49.47
N THR A 3 -11.22 25.33 48.75
CA THR A 3 -12.20 26.41 48.94
C THR A 3 -13.58 25.92 48.48
N PRO A 4 -14.66 26.12 49.25
CA PRO A 4 -16.00 25.58 48.94
C PRO A 4 -16.72 26.27 47.77
N VAL A 5 -16.07 27.21 47.08
CA VAL A 5 -16.62 27.98 45.96
C VAL A 5 -15.81 27.68 44.70
N SER A 6 -16.49 27.38 43.59
CA SER A 6 -15.81 27.05 42.33
C SER A 6 -15.07 28.26 41.76
N ARG A 7 -13.85 28.03 41.26
CA ARG A 7 -12.98 29.06 40.65
C ARG A 7 -13.70 29.79 39.51
N SER A 8 -14.46 29.07 38.68
CA SER A 8 -15.26 29.68 37.61
C SER A 8 -16.32 30.67 38.13
N ALA A 9 -16.92 30.40 39.29
CA ALA A 9 -17.91 31.29 39.88
C ALA A 9 -17.27 32.55 40.49
N LEU A 10 -16.07 32.43 41.09
CA LEU A 10 -15.33 33.56 41.64
C LEU A 10 -14.78 34.48 40.54
N TYR A 11 -14.18 33.92 39.49
CA TYR A 11 -13.58 34.70 38.41
C TYR A 11 -14.64 35.35 37.50
N GLY A 12 -15.85 34.78 37.43
CA GLY A 12 -17.00 35.42 36.79
C GLY A 12 -17.54 36.68 37.49
N LYS A 13 -16.99 37.03 38.67
CA LYS A 13 -17.30 38.29 39.35
C LYS A 13 -16.34 39.43 39.01
N LEU A 14 -15.25 39.16 38.29
CA LEU A 14 -14.31 40.19 37.85
C LEU A 14 -14.95 41.09 36.78
N ALA A 15 -14.70 42.40 36.86
CA ALA A 15 -15.07 43.33 35.79
C ALA A 15 -14.30 43.01 34.49
N GLY A 16 -14.91 43.27 33.33
CA GLY A 16 -14.35 42.95 32.01
C GLY A 16 -12.89 43.38 31.78
N PRO A 17 -12.48 44.63 32.10
CA PRO A 17 -11.07 45.07 31.97
C PRO A 17 -10.11 44.33 32.92
N LEU A 18 -10.57 44.04 34.13
CA LEU A 18 -9.78 43.33 35.14
C LEU A 18 -9.57 41.87 34.72
N PHE A 19 -10.60 41.22 34.16
CA PHE A 19 -10.48 39.87 33.60
C PHE A 19 -9.54 39.82 32.39
N ARG A 20 -9.68 40.75 31.44
CA ARG A 20 -8.78 40.85 30.27
C ARG A 20 -7.31 41.06 30.65
N SER A 21 -7.04 41.82 31.71
CA SER A 21 -5.67 41.99 32.22
C SER A 21 -5.06 40.69 32.77
N LEU A 22 -5.90 39.80 33.33
CA LEU A 22 -5.46 38.48 33.82
C LEU A 22 -5.17 37.52 32.66
N GLU A 23 -5.98 37.56 31.60
CA GLU A 23 -5.69 36.81 30.36
C GLU A 23 -4.38 37.29 29.72
N SER A 24 -4.19 38.61 29.63
CA SER A 24 -2.93 39.20 29.15
C SER A 24 -1.75 38.78 30.02
N ALA A 25 -1.92 38.72 31.34
CA ALA A 25 -0.88 38.27 32.26
C ALA A 25 -0.50 36.80 32.06
N THR A 26 -1.48 35.96 31.67
CA THR A 26 -1.25 34.55 31.34
C THR A 26 -0.46 34.42 30.04
N ALA A 27 -0.81 35.19 29.01
CA ALA A 27 -0.06 35.25 27.76
C ALA A 27 1.37 35.79 27.95
N PHE A 28 1.51 36.83 28.79
CA PHE A 28 2.81 37.42 29.13
C PHE A 28 3.71 36.46 29.93
N CYS A 29 3.14 35.70 30.87
CA CYS A 29 3.86 34.63 31.59
C CYS A 29 4.39 33.56 30.63
N LYS A 30 3.60 33.17 29.61
CA LYS A 30 4.03 32.22 28.56
C LYS A 30 5.22 32.75 27.76
N LEU A 31 5.17 34.02 27.36
CA LEU A 31 6.24 34.67 26.60
C LEU A 31 7.56 34.71 27.38
N ARG A 32 7.50 34.87 28.71
CA ARG A 32 8.69 34.85 29.57
C ARG A 32 9.10 33.46 30.06
N SER A 33 8.39 32.41 29.62
CA SER A 33 8.63 31.01 30.00
C SER A 33 8.65 30.78 31.52
N ASN A 34 7.79 31.50 32.25
CA ASN A 34 7.62 31.31 33.70
C ASN A 34 6.63 30.15 33.96
N PRO A 35 6.85 29.32 34.99
CA PRO A 35 6.01 28.14 35.26
C PRO A 35 4.62 28.44 35.84
N TRP A 36 4.46 29.56 36.56
CA TRP A 36 3.20 29.94 37.24
C TRP A 36 2.84 31.39 36.92
N VAL A 37 1.53 31.67 36.77
CA VAL A 37 1.08 33.07 36.67
C VAL A 37 1.05 33.68 38.07
N GLU A 38 2.06 34.49 38.37
CA GLU A 38 2.18 35.25 39.62
C GLU A 38 1.41 36.58 39.62
N LEU A 39 1.08 37.08 40.81
CA LEU A 39 0.43 38.38 41.03
C LEU A 39 1.22 39.54 40.39
N THR A 40 2.55 39.43 40.32
CA THR A 40 3.42 40.41 39.65
C THR A 40 3.07 40.56 38.16
N HIS A 41 2.77 39.47 37.45
CA HIS A 41 2.37 39.54 36.04
C HIS A 41 1.05 40.28 35.88
N TRP A 42 0.09 40.01 36.78
CA TRP A 42 -1.23 40.61 36.72
C TRP A 42 -1.20 42.11 37.05
N LEU A 43 -0.51 42.50 38.12
CA LEU A 43 -0.31 43.91 38.47
C LEU A 43 0.43 44.67 37.37
N HIS A 44 1.46 44.06 36.76
CA HIS A 44 2.16 44.69 35.64
C HIS A 44 1.23 44.96 34.46
N GLN A 45 0.39 43.99 34.07
CA GLN A 45 -0.56 44.19 32.98
C GLN A 45 -1.64 45.23 33.32
N LEU A 46 -2.05 45.31 34.59
CA LEU A 46 -2.97 46.36 35.04
C LEU A 46 -2.36 47.75 34.96
N THR A 47 -1.09 47.94 35.33
CA THR A 47 -0.45 49.27 35.24
C THR A 47 -0.21 49.73 33.81
N GLN A 48 -0.20 48.81 32.84
CA GLN A 48 -0.08 49.14 31.42
C GLN A 48 -1.40 49.65 30.80
N GLN A 49 -2.54 49.45 31.44
CA GLN A 49 -3.81 49.95 30.90
C GLN A 49 -3.84 51.48 30.90
N PRO A 50 -4.50 52.13 29.92
CA PRO A 50 -4.51 53.59 29.81
C PRO A 50 -5.18 54.27 31.00
N ASP A 51 -6.21 53.66 31.58
CA ASP A 51 -6.93 54.17 32.75
C ASP A 51 -7.65 53.05 33.52
N ASN A 52 -7.60 53.07 34.85
CA ASN A 52 -8.27 52.11 35.76
C ASN A 52 -8.34 52.63 37.20
N ASP A 53 -9.04 51.91 38.08
CA ASP A 53 -9.21 52.32 39.48
C ASP A 53 -7.88 52.47 40.24
N ILE A 54 -6.90 51.58 39.99
CA ILE A 54 -5.57 51.65 40.62
C ILE A 54 -4.84 52.93 40.21
N LEU A 55 -4.91 53.32 38.94
CA LEU A 55 -4.32 54.56 38.44
C LEU A 55 -4.97 55.80 39.06
N HIS A 56 -6.28 55.78 39.32
CA HIS A 56 -6.97 56.85 40.04
C HIS A 56 -6.46 56.98 41.49
N VAL A 57 -6.25 55.85 42.18
CA VAL A 57 -5.66 55.83 43.52
C VAL A 57 -4.23 56.38 43.52
N LEU A 58 -3.40 55.96 42.55
CA LEU A 58 -2.02 56.45 42.41
C LEU A 58 -1.96 57.96 42.16
N ARG A 59 -2.84 58.50 41.32
CA ARG A 59 -2.95 59.95 41.06
C ARG A 59 -3.33 60.73 42.33
N HIS A 60 -4.25 60.20 43.13
CA HIS A 60 -4.68 60.85 44.38
C HIS A 60 -3.55 60.95 45.41
N TYR A 61 -2.82 59.86 45.63
CA TYR A 61 -1.69 59.81 46.57
C TYR A 61 -0.35 60.32 45.98
N GLN A 62 -0.37 60.88 44.77
CA GLN A 62 0.80 61.41 44.06
C GLN A 62 1.96 60.41 43.94
N ILE A 63 1.65 59.13 43.80
CA ILE A 63 2.65 58.06 43.61
C ILE A 63 2.96 57.97 42.11
N PRO A 64 4.22 58.20 41.67
CA PRO A 64 4.56 58.14 40.25
C PRO A 64 4.38 56.73 39.67
N LEU A 65 3.61 56.61 38.59
CA LEU A 65 3.40 55.33 37.89
C LEU A 65 4.73 54.67 37.49
N SER A 66 5.71 55.48 37.06
CA SER A 66 7.04 55.00 36.67
C SER A 66 7.78 54.26 37.78
N ASP A 67 7.51 54.57 39.05
CA ASP A 67 8.17 53.92 40.18
C ASP A 67 7.53 52.56 40.48
N VAL A 68 6.21 52.46 40.29
CA VAL A 68 5.45 51.20 40.35
C VAL A 68 5.88 50.26 39.23
N GLU A 69 5.97 50.74 37.99
CA GLU A 69 6.40 49.94 36.83
C GLU A 69 7.84 49.41 36.99
N LYS A 70 8.77 50.26 37.45
CA LYS A 70 10.15 49.84 37.72
C LYS A 70 10.22 48.76 38.79
N ALA A 71 9.40 48.86 39.85
CA ALA A 71 9.37 47.85 40.90
C ALA A 71 8.84 46.50 40.37
N LEU A 72 7.75 46.53 39.59
CA LEU A 72 7.16 45.32 38.99
C LEU A 72 8.10 44.66 37.97
N LEU A 73 8.76 45.43 37.11
CA LEU A 73 9.74 44.91 36.14
C LEU A 73 10.93 44.23 36.82
N ARG A 74 11.49 44.83 37.88
CA ARG A 74 12.56 44.21 38.66
C ARG A 74 12.15 42.87 39.25
N GLN A 75 10.91 42.75 39.69
CA GLN A 75 10.41 41.50 40.25
C GLN A 75 10.12 40.45 39.18
N LEU A 76 9.63 40.86 38.00
CA LEU A 76 9.47 39.96 36.85
C LEU A 76 10.80 39.35 36.40
N ASP A 77 11.88 40.12 36.44
CA ASP A 77 13.22 39.64 36.06
C ASP A 77 13.81 38.63 37.07
N MET A 78 13.32 38.61 38.31
CA MET A 78 13.75 37.65 39.34
C MET A 78 12.98 36.32 39.31
N LEU A 79 11.91 36.20 38.51
CA LEU A 79 11.11 34.98 38.43
C LEU A 79 11.85 33.86 37.66
N PRO A 80 11.69 32.58 38.04
CA PRO A 80 12.35 31.46 37.38
C PRO A 80 11.82 31.27 35.95
N ALA A 81 12.72 31.11 34.97
CA ALA A 81 12.41 30.90 33.55
C ALA A 81 12.83 29.50 33.07
N GLY A 82 12.18 28.99 32.01
CA GLY A 82 12.52 27.73 31.35
C GLY A 82 11.40 26.68 31.29
N ALA A 83 10.16 27.06 31.62
CA ALA A 83 9.02 26.16 31.54
C ALA A 83 8.49 26.05 30.10
N SER A 84 8.22 24.82 29.63
CA SER A 84 7.64 24.54 28.30
C SER A 84 6.12 24.76 28.25
N ALA A 85 5.45 24.79 29.41
CA ALA A 85 4.03 25.09 29.55
C ALA A 85 3.74 25.72 30.92
N ILE A 86 2.66 26.51 31.01
CA ILE A 86 2.16 27.09 32.26
C ILE A 86 1.49 25.99 33.08
N SER A 87 1.84 25.85 34.35
CA SER A 87 1.26 24.85 35.25
C SER A 87 -0.10 25.29 35.82
N ASP A 88 -0.19 26.46 36.48
CA ASP A 88 -1.44 27.03 37.02
C ASP A 88 -1.24 28.51 37.45
N PHE A 89 -2.26 29.14 38.02
CA PHE A 89 -2.14 30.41 38.74
C PHE A 89 -1.58 30.22 40.15
N SER A 90 -0.84 31.24 40.62
CA SER A 90 -0.35 31.32 42.00
C SER A 90 -1.50 31.42 43.00
N HIS A 91 -1.34 30.80 44.17
CA HIS A 91 -2.32 30.83 45.27
C HIS A 91 -2.73 32.26 45.65
N HIS A 92 -1.80 33.22 45.53
CA HIS A 92 -2.07 34.62 45.86
C HIS A 92 -3.07 35.29 44.91
N ILE A 93 -3.21 34.82 43.67
CA ILE A 93 -4.23 35.31 42.73
C ILE A 93 -5.61 34.87 43.22
N ASP A 94 -5.80 33.58 43.47
CA ASP A 94 -7.09 33.06 43.97
C ASP A 94 -7.50 33.72 45.29
N LEU A 95 -6.56 33.85 46.23
CA LEU A 95 -6.78 34.50 47.51
C LEU A 95 -7.14 35.98 47.34
N SER A 96 -6.50 36.70 46.41
CA SER A 96 -6.81 38.12 46.15
C SER A 96 -8.22 38.32 45.60
N VAL A 97 -8.68 37.46 44.70
CA VAL A 97 -10.04 37.51 44.13
C VAL A 97 -11.09 37.16 45.19
N GLU A 98 -10.84 36.13 46.01
CA GLU A 98 -11.73 35.73 47.10
C GLU A 98 -11.91 36.86 48.12
N LYS A 99 -10.80 37.49 48.57
CA LYS A 99 -10.87 38.58 49.55
C LYS A 99 -11.44 39.86 48.97
N ALA A 100 -11.18 40.15 47.69
CA ALA A 100 -11.80 41.30 47.01
C ALA A 100 -13.32 41.14 46.90
N TRP A 101 -13.81 39.94 46.54
CA TRP A 101 -15.24 39.64 46.52
C TRP A 101 -15.88 39.77 47.91
N MET A 102 -15.20 39.25 48.94
CA MET A 102 -15.71 39.33 50.32
C MET A 102 -15.81 40.79 50.81
N LEU A 103 -14.79 41.61 50.55
CA LEU A 103 -14.76 43.02 50.95
C LEU A 103 -15.83 43.83 50.24
N GLU A 104 -15.99 43.59 48.94
CA GLU A 104 -16.94 44.31 48.11
C GLU A 104 -18.40 43.94 48.44
N SER A 105 -18.73 42.65 48.44
CA SER A 105 -20.11 42.16 48.64
C SER A 105 -20.65 42.43 50.05
N VAL A 106 -19.80 42.41 51.08
CA VAL A 106 -20.23 42.55 52.48
C VAL A 106 -20.25 44.02 52.92
N ARG A 107 -19.29 44.85 52.48
CA ARG A 107 -19.10 46.19 53.02
C ARG A 107 -19.60 47.31 52.11
N TYR A 108 -19.55 47.13 50.80
CA TYR A 108 -19.80 48.22 49.84
C TYR A 108 -20.96 47.94 48.88
N GLY A 109 -21.45 46.70 48.79
CA GLY A 109 -22.69 46.36 48.08
C GLY A 109 -22.63 46.54 46.56
N ASP A 110 -21.42 46.55 46.00
CA ASP A 110 -21.22 46.44 44.55
C ASP A 110 -21.49 44.98 44.12
N ASN A 111 -21.65 44.71 42.83
CA ASN A 111 -21.96 43.37 42.30
C ASN A 111 -20.84 42.79 41.41
N LYS A 112 -19.66 43.41 41.42
CA LYS A 112 -18.49 43.11 40.59
C LYS A 112 -17.17 43.54 41.27
N ILE A 113 -16.15 42.72 41.09
CA ILE A 113 -14.80 43.00 41.57
C ILE A 113 -14.10 43.91 40.56
N ARG A 114 -13.68 45.09 41.03
CA ARG A 114 -12.90 46.09 40.27
C ARG A 114 -11.46 46.16 40.76
N SER A 115 -10.56 46.75 39.97
CA SER A 115 -9.14 46.80 40.29
C SER A 115 -8.85 47.59 41.59
N GLY A 116 -9.69 48.57 41.95
CA GLY A 116 -9.60 49.31 43.22
C GLY A 116 -9.94 48.45 44.43
N TRP A 117 -10.99 47.62 44.32
CA TRP A 117 -11.37 46.65 45.36
C TRP A 117 -10.32 45.54 45.51
N LEU A 118 -9.72 45.11 44.39
CA LEU A 118 -8.60 44.19 44.40
C LEU A 118 -7.38 44.79 45.13
N LEU A 119 -7.03 46.05 44.84
CA LEU A 119 -5.93 46.74 45.54
C LEU A 119 -6.20 46.88 47.04
N LEU A 120 -7.44 47.24 47.42
CA LEU A 120 -7.81 47.30 48.83
C LEU A 120 -7.68 45.93 49.51
N ALA A 121 -8.11 44.85 48.85
CA ALA A 121 -7.97 43.49 49.34
C ALA A 121 -6.50 43.05 49.53
N LEU A 122 -5.63 43.45 48.61
CA LEU A 122 -4.18 43.24 48.73
C LEU A 122 -3.59 43.99 49.93
N LEU A 123 -4.10 45.16 50.26
CA LEU A 123 -3.60 46.00 51.36
C LEU A 123 -4.17 45.63 52.73
N THR A 124 -5.43 45.18 52.81
CA THR A 124 -6.10 44.84 54.08
C THR A 124 -5.79 43.41 54.55
N THR A 125 -5.47 42.50 53.62
CA THR A 125 -5.19 41.10 53.96
C THR A 125 -3.72 40.93 54.36
N PRO A 126 -3.39 40.48 55.60
CA PRO A 126 -2.01 40.46 56.09
C PRO A 126 -1.03 39.66 55.22
N GLU A 127 -1.49 38.54 54.64
CA GLU A 127 -0.68 37.71 53.75
C GLU A 127 -0.41 38.39 52.41
N LEU A 128 -1.46 38.86 51.73
CA LEU A 128 -1.34 39.57 50.45
C LEU A 128 -0.57 40.88 50.60
N ARG A 129 -0.65 41.57 51.75
CA ARG A 129 0.11 42.79 52.02
C ARG A 129 1.60 42.50 52.10
N ARG A 130 2.02 41.39 52.71
CA ARG A 130 3.43 40.97 52.75
C ARG A 130 3.97 40.69 51.35
N VAL A 131 3.16 40.03 50.52
CA VAL A 131 3.48 39.74 49.11
C VAL A 131 3.50 41.03 48.28
N LEU A 132 2.57 41.95 48.47
CA LEU A 132 2.56 43.24 47.79
C LEU A 132 3.79 44.09 48.18
N SER A 133 4.21 44.07 49.45
CA SER A 133 5.42 44.76 49.90
C SER A 133 6.69 44.21 49.27
N SER A 134 6.78 42.91 48.99
CA SER A 134 7.93 42.33 48.29
C SER A 134 7.88 42.62 46.79
N ILE A 135 6.69 42.59 46.19
CA ILE A 135 6.49 42.79 44.75
C ILE A 135 6.63 44.27 44.35
N CYS A 136 5.97 45.18 45.07
CA CYS A 136 5.89 46.59 44.71
C CYS A 136 5.74 47.48 45.96
N ALA A 137 6.88 47.87 46.52
CA ALA A 137 6.96 48.71 47.73
C ALA A 137 6.12 50.01 47.65
N PRO A 138 6.08 50.78 46.52
CA PRO A 138 5.26 51.99 46.43
C PRO A 138 3.75 51.76 46.61
N LEU A 139 3.22 50.61 46.19
CA LEU A 139 1.80 50.29 46.39
C LEU A 139 1.51 49.89 47.84
N ALA A 140 2.46 49.25 48.52
CA ALA A 140 2.31 48.80 49.89
C ALA A 140 2.36 49.93 50.95
N THR A 141 2.83 51.12 50.57
CA THR A 141 2.91 52.31 51.45
C THR A 141 1.60 53.12 51.52
N LEU A 142 0.56 52.74 50.78
CA LEU A 142 -0.73 53.42 50.81
C LEU A 142 -1.39 53.36 52.21
N PRO A 143 -1.95 54.48 52.71
CA PRO A 143 -2.61 54.52 54.02
C PRO A 143 -3.95 53.77 53.96
N VAL A 144 -3.96 52.53 54.45
CA VAL A 144 -5.10 51.59 54.30
C VAL A 144 -6.38 52.11 54.96
N ASP A 145 -6.28 52.71 56.16
CA ASP A 145 -7.46 53.18 56.91
C ASP A 145 -8.18 54.31 56.17
N GLU A 146 -7.43 55.28 55.65
CA GLU A 146 -7.96 56.38 54.84
C GLU A 146 -8.48 55.90 53.48
N LEU A 147 -7.69 55.07 52.77
CA LEU A 147 -8.08 54.52 51.47
C LEU A 147 -9.40 53.76 51.56
N THR A 148 -9.61 53.01 52.65
CA THR A 148 -10.85 52.26 52.88
C THR A 148 -12.09 53.16 52.87
N GLU A 149 -12.01 54.38 53.41
CA GLU A 149 -13.14 55.31 53.48
C GLU A 149 -13.33 56.09 52.17
N ILE A 150 -12.25 56.54 51.53
CA ILE A 150 -12.34 57.42 50.36
C ILE A 150 -12.41 56.68 49.03
N LEU A 151 -12.01 55.41 48.98
CA LEU A 151 -11.93 54.61 47.73
C LEU A 151 -13.23 54.66 46.90
N PRO A 152 -14.46 54.50 47.44
CA PRO A 152 -15.69 54.56 46.65
C PRO A 152 -15.84 55.85 45.84
N SER A 153 -15.45 56.99 46.42
CA SER A 153 -15.50 58.29 45.77
C SER A 153 -14.41 58.50 44.71
N LEU A 154 -13.24 57.87 44.91
CA LEU A 154 -12.12 57.97 43.96
C LEU A 154 -12.36 57.17 42.68
N ILE A 155 -13.08 56.06 42.78
CA ILE A 155 -13.29 55.11 41.68
C ILE A 155 -14.66 55.28 40.99
N GLU A 156 -15.44 56.29 41.37
CA GLU A 156 -16.75 56.58 40.76
C GLU A 156 -16.62 57.04 39.29
N THR A 157 -15.56 57.78 38.98
CA THR A 157 -15.29 58.34 37.64
C THR A 157 -14.48 57.42 36.73
N SER A 158 -14.07 56.25 37.23
CA SER A 158 -13.25 55.30 36.48
C SER A 158 -14.06 54.57 35.41
N PRO A 159 -13.45 54.23 34.25
CA PRO A 159 -14.12 53.44 33.21
C PRO A 159 -14.61 52.07 33.71
N GLU A 160 -14.01 51.50 34.77
CA GLU A 160 -14.46 50.23 35.36
C GLU A 160 -15.85 50.33 36.03
N ALA A 161 -16.32 51.53 36.37
CA ALA A 161 -17.64 51.74 36.96
C ALA A 161 -18.77 51.37 35.97
N GLN A 162 -18.57 51.57 34.66
CA GLN A 162 -19.59 51.30 33.63
C GLN A 162 -19.52 49.88 33.04
N GLU A 163 -18.48 49.12 33.37
CA GLU A 163 -18.21 47.80 32.80
C GLU A 163 -19.02 46.68 33.49
N ARG A 164 -19.43 45.67 32.73
CA ARG A 164 -20.19 44.53 33.28
C ARG A 164 -19.24 43.48 33.90
N PRO A 165 -19.70 42.72 34.93
CA PRO A 165 -18.98 41.53 35.37
C PRO A 165 -18.92 40.50 34.24
N TYR A 166 -17.83 39.74 34.21
CA TYR A 166 -17.58 38.73 33.17
C TYR A 166 -18.52 37.52 33.32
N ASP A 167 -19.57 37.46 32.51
CA ASP A 167 -20.55 36.36 32.51
C ASP A 167 -20.21 35.22 31.52
N GLY A 168 -18.99 35.24 30.95
CA GLY A 168 -18.55 34.23 29.99
C GLY A 168 -19.09 34.41 28.56
N SER A 169 -19.76 35.52 28.26
CA SER A 169 -20.23 35.83 26.90
C SER A 169 -19.63 37.13 26.33
N GLY A 170 -18.70 37.00 25.38
CA GLY A 170 -18.49 38.03 24.35
C GLY A 170 -17.39 39.09 24.56
N LEU A 171 -16.24 38.78 25.16
CA LEU A 171 -15.06 39.65 25.09
C LEU A 171 -13.90 38.95 24.36
N ALA A 172 -13.22 39.69 23.48
CA ALA A 172 -12.03 39.23 22.78
C ALA A 172 -10.82 39.21 23.72
N SER A 173 -10.04 38.14 23.67
CA SER A 173 -8.80 38.01 24.46
C SER A 173 -7.78 39.05 24.03
N ALA A 174 -7.23 39.78 25.00
CA ALA A 174 -6.21 40.80 24.76
C ALA A 174 -4.89 40.17 24.28
N ILE A 175 -4.29 40.76 23.25
CA ILE A 175 -2.97 40.38 22.74
C ILE A 175 -1.91 41.13 23.55
N PRO A 176 -0.81 40.49 24.00
CA PRO A 176 0.27 41.18 24.71
C PRO A 176 0.81 42.34 23.86
N GLY A 177 0.69 43.57 24.38
CA GLY A 177 1.23 44.78 23.74
C GLY A 177 0.19 45.81 23.26
N GLU A 178 -1.12 45.53 23.33
CA GLU A 178 -2.16 46.52 22.96
C GLU A 178 -2.16 47.80 23.83
N SER A 179 -1.61 47.75 25.04
CA SER A 179 -1.50 48.89 25.95
C SER A 179 -0.48 49.95 25.51
N SER A 180 0.52 49.55 24.73
CA SER A 180 1.51 50.48 24.17
C SER A 180 1.05 50.82 22.76
N GLN A 181 0.64 52.08 22.52
CA GLN A 181 0.20 52.61 21.23
C GLN A 181 1.32 52.61 20.15
N ALA A 182 1.86 51.44 19.82
CA ALA A 182 2.88 51.23 18.79
C ALA A 182 2.30 50.75 17.46
N ILE A 183 0.96 50.67 17.34
CA ILE A 183 0.26 50.39 16.09
C ILE A 183 -0.71 51.55 15.84
N PRO A 184 -0.62 52.26 14.69
CA PRO A 184 -1.53 53.35 14.42
C PRO A 184 -2.96 52.81 14.29
N ASN A 185 -3.89 53.44 15.03
CA ASN A 185 -5.32 53.15 15.01
C ASN A 185 -5.84 53.08 13.56
N GLY A 186 -6.13 51.86 13.10
CA GLY A 186 -6.77 51.61 11.82
C GLY A 186 -8.23 52.05 11.87
N GLY A 187 -8.49 53.26 11.37
CA GLY A 187 -9.82 53.68 10.96
C GLY A 187 -10.40 52.74 9.90
N GLN A 188 -11.73 52.59 9.95
CA GLN A 188 -12.62 51.96 8.98
C GLN A 188 -12.01 51.65 7.61
N ASP A 189 -11.87 50.36 7.31
CA ASP A 189 -11.80 49.87 5.92
C ASP A 189 -12.95 48.87 5.74
N GLY A 190 -14.01 49.33 5.08
CA GLY A 190 -15.26 48.59 4.81
C GLY A 190 -15.09 47.48 3.76
N LYS A 191 -14.17 46.53 3.98
CA LYS A 191 -14.04 45.34 3.12
C LYS A 191 -15.03 44.27 3.55
N SER A 192 -15.80 43.75 2.57
CA SER A 192 -16.81 42.69 2.75
C SER A 192 -16.17 41.39 3.27
N ALA A 193 -16.93 40.52 3.95
CA ALA A 193 -16.38 39.30 4.53
C ALA A 193 -15.86 38.35 3.44
N LEU A 194 -16.52 38.31 2.27
CA LEU A 194 -16.05 37.55 1.11
C LEU A 194 -14.70 38.05 0.59
N ALA A 195 -14.44 39.36 0.60
CA ALA A 195 -13.17 39.92 0.16
C ALA A 195 -12.02 39.71 1.17
N LYS A 196 -12.35 39.47 2.44
CA LYS A 196 -11.37 39.22 3.51
C LYS A 196 -10.96 37.74 3.61
N TYR A 197 -11.89 36.82 3.38
CA TYR A 197 -11.71 35.40 3.68
C TYR A 197 -11.83 34.48 2.45
N CYS A 198 -12.15 35.03 1.27
CA CYS A 198 -12.18 34.25 0.03
C CYS A 198 -11.29 34.86 -1.05
N GLN A 199 -10.79 33.98 -1.93
CA GLN A 199 -10.06 34.33 -3.14
C GLN A 199 -10.93 34.09 -4.38
N ASP A 200 -11.02 35.06 -5.29
CA ASP A 200 -11.84 34.95 -6.50
C ASP A 200 -11.08 34.25 -7.63
N MET A 201 -11.33 32.95 -7.78
CA MET A 201 -10.67 32.12 -8.79
C MET A 201 -11.12 32.50 -10.21
N THR A 202 -12.37 32.92 -10.38
CA THR A 202 -12.88 33.39 -11.68
C THR A 202 -12.21 34.69 -12.14
N ALA A 203 -11.90 35.60 -11.21
CA ALA A 203 -11.12 36.79 -11.51
C ALA A 203 -9.66 36.45 -11.84
N GLN A 204 -9.04 35.53 -11.09
CA GLN A 204 -7.68 35.05 -11.38
C GLN A 204 -7.55 34.37 -12.75
N ALA A 205 -8.55 33.58 -13.14
CA ALA A 205 -8.62 32.99 -14.48
C ALA A 205 -8.65 34.06 -15.58
N ARG A 206 -9.46 35.12 -15.40
CA ARG A 206 -9.54 36.24 -16.37
C ARG A 206 -8.25 37.06 -16.43
N ASP A 207 -7.56 37.18 -15.30
CA ASP A 207 -6.25 37.85 -15.20
C ASP A 207 -5.08 36.99 -15.74
N GLY A 208 -5.33 35.75 -16.16
CA GLY A 208 -4.28 34.82 -16.62
C GLY A 208 -3.33 34.35 -15.51
N LYS A 209 -3.77 34.35 -14.25
CA LYS A 209 -2.98 33.92 -13.07
C LYS A 209 -3.15 32.44 -12.71
N ILE A 210 -4.03 31.73 -13.42
CA ILE A 210 -4.26 30.29 -13.24
C ILE A 210 -3.58 29.57 -14.39
N ASP A 211 -2.78 28.56 -14.07
CA ASP A 211 -2.09 27.72 -15.05
C ASP A 211 -3.08 26.93 -15.93
N PRO A 212 -2.70 26.59 -17.17
CA PRO A 212 -3.55 25.80 -18.05
C PRO A 212 -3.77 24.38 -17.48
N VAL A 213 -5.03 23.96 -17.44
CA VAL A 213 -5.44 22.63 -16.96
C VAL A 213 -5.78 21.75 -18.16
N THR A 214 -4.98 20.71 -18.41
CA THR A 214 -5.18 19.73 -19.49
C THR A 214 -5.51 18.34 -18.94
N GLY A 215 -6.25 17.52 -19.69
CA GLY A 215 -6.49 16.10 -19.36
C GLY A 215 -7.48 15.85 -18.21
N ARG A 216 -8.28 16.85 -17.84
CA ARG A 216 -9.32 16.79 -16.79
C ARG A 216 -10.70 17.22 -17.27
N GLU A 217 -10.93 17.21 -18.58
CA GLU A 217 -12.15 17.71 -19.22
C GLU A 217 -13.38 16.89 -18.79
N HIS A 218 -13.21 15.58 -18.58
CA HIS A 218 -14.30 14.70 -18.15
C HIS A 218 -14.78 15.03 -16.72
N GLU A 219 -13.85 15.25 -15.80
CA GLU A 219 -14.14 15.62 -14.41
C GLU A 219 -14.75 17.02 -14.33
N ILE A 220 -14.21 17.99 -15.08
CA ILE A 220 -14.77 19.36 -15.16
C ILE A 220 -16.20 19.34 -15.69
N ARG A 221 -16.46 18.55 -16.75
CA ARG A 221 -17.81 18.38 -17.31
C ARG A 221 -18.76 17.72 -16.31
N THR A 222 -18.30 16.67 -15.64
CA THR A 222 -19.12 15.96 -14.63
C THR A 222 -19.44 16.86 -13.45
N MET A 223 -18.48 17.68 -13.00
CA MET A 223 -18.68 18.68 -11.96
C MET A 223 -19.71 19.74 -12.39
N THR A 224 -19.63 20.21 -13.63
CA THR A 224 -20.60 21.12 -14.24
C THR A 224 -22.01 20.51 -14.26
N ASP A 225 -22.13 19.24 -14.65
CA ASP A 225 -23.39 18.51 -14.66
C ASP A 225 -23.98 18.38 -13.25
N ILE A 226 -23.15 18.14 -12.23
CA ILE A 226 -23.56 18.08 -10.83
C ILE A 226 -24.13 19.43 -10.37
N LEU A 227 -23.43 20.54 -10.65
CA LEU A 227 -23.85 21.88 -10.25
C LEU A 227 -25.20 22.32 -10.85
N LEU A 228 -25.60 21.74 -11.98
CA LEU A 228 -26.88 21.98 -12.65
C LEU A 228 -28.04 21.13 -12.10
N ARG A 229 -27.77 20.12 -11.27
CA ARG A 229 -28.82 19.24 -10.71
C ARG A 229 -29.74 20.02 -9.76
N ARG A 230 -30.99 19.53 -9.63
CA ARG A 230 -31.98 20.07 -8.68
C ARG A 230 -31.74 19.60 -7.23
N ARG A 231 -31.14 18.43 -7.04
CA ARG A 231 -30.79 17.82 -5.74
C ARG A 231 -29.39 17.23 -5.86
N GLN A 232 -28.66 17.15 -4.74
CA GLN A 232 -27.24 16.73 -4.72
C GLN A 232 -26.41 17.52 -5.72
N ASN A 233 -26.55 18.84 -5.65
CA ASN A 233 -25.96 19.81 -6.57
C ASN A 233 -24.66 20.43 -6.05
N ASN A 234 -24.08 19.83 -5.01
CA ASN A 234 -22.80 20.21 -4.45
C ASN A 234 -21.81 19.08 -4.78
N PRO A 235 -20.87 19.27 -5.73
CA PRO A 235 -19.85 18.27 -6.00
C PRO A 235 -18.86 18.17 -4.83
N LEU A 236 -18.49 16.93 -4.49
CA LEU A 236 -17.45 16.63 -3.51
C LEU A 236 -16.35 15.83 -4.21
N LEU A 237 -15.24 16.50 -4.50
CA LEU A 237 -14.05 15.94 -5.12
C LEU A 237 -13.34 15.05 -4.10
N THR A 238 -13.30 13.74 -4.35
CA THR A 238 -12.62 12.77 -3.48
C THR A 238 -11.46 12.11 -4.23
N GLY A 239 -10.27 12.15 -3.67
CA GLY A 239 -9.09 11.51 -4.24
C GLY A 239 -7.88 11.70 -3.34
N GLU A 240 -6.84 10.90 -3.53
CA GLU A 240 -5.59 11.00 -2.77
C GLU A 240 -4.95 12.41 -2.92
N ALA A 241 -4.04 12.78 -2.01
CA ALA A 241 -3.31 14.05 -2.13
C ALA A 241 -2.43 14.04 -3.40
N GLY A 242 -2.37 15.15 -4.12
CA GLY A 242 -1.54 15.28 -5.34
C GLY A 242 -2.18 14.86 -6.67
N VAL A 243 -3.39 14.28 -6.67
CA VAL A 243 -4.07 13.87 -7.93
C VAL A 243 -4.62 15.02 -8.78
N GLY A 244 -4.53 16.27 -8.30
CA GLY A 244 -5.03 17.45 -9.01
C GLY A 244 -6.49 17.81 -8.69
N LYS A 245 -6.95 17.67 -7.44
CA LYS A 245 -8.31 18.07 -7.02
C LYS A 245 -8.55 19.57 -7.25
N THR A 246 -7.60 20.40 -6.83
CA THR A 246 -7.65 21.86 -7.02
C THR A 246 -7.56 22.24 -8.50
N ALA A 247 -6.73 21.53 -9.28
CA ALA A 247 -6.63 21.72 -10.72
C ALA A 247 -7.98 21.54 -11.45
N VAL A 248 -8.82 20.58 -11.04
CA VAL A 248 -10.17 20.43 -11.60
C VAL A 248 -11.06 21.66 -11.32
N VAL A 249 -10.88 22.29 -10.16
CA VAL A 249 -11.62 23.51 -9.78
C VAL A 249 -11.10 24.73 -10.53
N GLU A 250 -9.79 24.85 -10.68
CA GLU A 250 -9.12 25.86 -11.50
C GLU A 250 -9.51 25.75 -12.98
N GLY A 251 -9.56 24.54 -13.53
CA GLY A 251 -10.04 24.28 -14.88
C GLY A 251 -11.50 24.67 -15.08
N PHE A 252 -12.34 24.51 -14.07
CA PHE A 252 -13.71 25.03 -14.08
C PHE A 252 -13.77 26.56 -14.00
N ALA A 253 -12.86 27.21 -13.26
CA ALA A 253 -12.73 28.66 -13.23
C ALA A 253 -12.35 29.21 -14.62
N LEU A 254 -11.40 28.56 -15.30
CA LEU A 254 -11.01 28.88 -16.68
C LEU A 254 -12.20 28.71 -17.65
N ALA A 255 -12.94 27.61 -17.56
CA ALA A 255 -14.13 27.37 -18.38
C ALA A 255 -15.22 28.45 -18.17
N ILE A 256 -15.41 28.93 -16.93
CA ILE A 256 -16.31 30.07 -16.66
C ILE A 256 -15.78 31.35 -17.30
N ALA A 257 -14.48 31.64 -17.12
CA ALA A 257 -13.86 32.85 -17.66
C ALA A 257 -13.91 32.91 -19.20
N GLN A 258 -13.77 31.77 -19.87
CA GLN A 258 -13.82 31.63 -21.33
C GLN A 258 -15.26 31.52 -21.88
N GLY A 259 -16.26 31.32 -21.02
CA GLY A 259 -17.66 31.18 -21.43
C GLY A 259 -18.04 29.78 -21.96
N GLU A 260 -17.19 28.79 -21.74
CA GLU A 260 -17.36 27.37 -22.14
C GLU A 260 -18.28 26.58 -21.20
N VAL A 261 -19.01 27.27 -20.32
CA VAL A 261 -20.02 26.68 -19.43
C VAL A 261 -21.45 26.96 -19.90
N PRO A 262 -22.43 26.12 -19.52
CA PRO A 262 -23.85 26.36 -19.82
C PRO A 262 -24.34 27.72 -19.32
N PRO A 263 -25.36 28.33 -19.96
CA PRO A 263 -25.81 29.70 -19.67
C PRO A 263 -26.11 30.00 -18.19
N ALA A 264 -26.58 28.99 -17.44
CA ALA A 264 -26.87 29.12 -16.02
C ALA A 264 -25.63 29.29 -15.12
N LEU A 265 -24.42 29.07 -15.65
CA LEU A 265 -23.15 29.12 -14.91
C LEU A 265 -22.18 30.21 -15.44
N ARG A 266 -22.50 30.90 -16.55
CA ARG A 266 -21.59 31.89 -17.17
C ARG A 266 -21.32 33.11 -16.30
N GLU A 267 -22.33 33.57 -15.57
CA GLU A 267 -22.26 34.79 -14.74
C GLU A 267 -22.01 34.48 -13.25
N VAL A 268 -21.43 33.32 -12.94
CA VAL A 268 -21.21 32.86 -11.55
C VAL A 268 -19.79 33.19 -11.11
N ARG A 269 -19.62 33.55 -9.82
CA ARG A 269 -18.30 33.72 -9.20
C ARG A 269 -17.88 32.47 -8.46
N LEU A 270 -16.67 31.98 -8.72
CA LEU A 270 -16.07 30.88 -7.97
C LEU A 270 -15.10 31.44 -6.93
N LEU A 271 -15.45 31.27 -5.65
CA LEU A 271 -14.69 31.80 -4.53
C LEU A 271 -14.08 30.65 -3.72
N ALA A 272 -12.75 30.60 -3.63
CA ALA A 272 -12.04 29.68 -2.75
C ALA A 272 -12.03 30.22 -1.31
N LEU A 273 -12.44 29.40 -0.35
CA LEU A 273 -12.45 29.75 1.06
C LEU A 273 -11.07 29.51 1.69
N ASP A 274 -10.49 30.52 2.33
CA ASP A 274 -9.28 30.37 3.13
C ASP A 274 -9.66 30.06 4.60
N VAL A 275 -9.63 28.77 4.94
CA VAL A 275 -9.89 28.30 6.31
C VAL A 275 -8.79 28.79 7.26
N GLY A 276 -7.55 28.95 6.80
CA GLY A 276 -6.44 29.48 7.57
C GLY A 276 -6.68 30.93 7.98
N ALA A 277 -7.13 31.79 7.05
CA ALA A 277 -7.51 33.17 7.34
C ALA A 277 -8.71 33.29 8.29
N LEU A 278 -9.65 32.33 8.24
CA LEU A 278 -10.76 32.26 9.19
C LEU A 278 -10.32 31.90 10.61
N LEU A 279 -9.36 30.98 10.74
CA LEU A 279 -8.78 30.54 12.01
C LEU A 279 -7.74 31.52 12.56
N ALA A 280 -7.06 32.26 11.69
CA ALA A 280 -6.08 33.27 12.06
C ALA A 280 -6.74 34.35 12.93
N GLY A 281 -6.26 34.47 14.16
CA GLY A 281 -6.81 35.40 15.14
C GLY A 281 -8.20 35.06 15.67
N ALA A 282 -8.67 33.80 15.54
CA ALA A 282 -9.87 33.31 16.21
C ALA A 282 -9.46 32.44 17.42
N SER A 283 -9.25 33.06 18.57
CA SER A 283 -8.76 32.40 19.79
C SER A 283 -9.85 31.59 20.51
N MET A 284 -11.13 31.88 20.22
CA MET A 284 -12.31 31.26 20.84
C MET A 284 -13.22 30.63 19.78
N LYS A 285 -13.66 29.38 20.02
CA LYS A 285 -14.52 28.57 19.13
C LYS A 285 -15.72 29.33 18.53
N GLY A 286 -16.36 30.21 19.29
CA GLY A 286 -17.53 30.98 18.84
C GLY A 286 -17.24 32.09 17.82
N GLU A 287 -16.01 32.61 17.79
CA GLU A 287 -15.64 33.68 16.85
C GLU A 287 -15.49 33.15 15.42
N PHE A 288 -14.84 31.98 15.28
CA PHE A 288 -14.77 31.24 14.02
C PHE A 288 -16.17 30.93 13.46
N GLU A 289 -17.06 30.41 14.30
CA GLU A 289 -18.45 30.11 13.90
C GLU A 289 -19.22 31.37 13.48
N SER A 290 -19.00 32.51 14.16
CA SER A 290 -19.60 33.80 13.80
C SER A 290 -19.09 34.34 12.45
N ARG A 291 -17.77 34.29 12.22
CA ARG A 291 -17.14 34.69 10.95
C ARG A 291 -17.64 33.84 9.78
N LEU A 292 -17.67 32.51 9.96
CA LEU A 292 -18.16 31.58 8.94
C LEU A 292 -19.66 31.81 8.67
N LYS A 293 -20.49 32.01 9.69
CA LYS A 293 -21.92 32.30 9.52
C LYS A 293 -22.14 33.60 8.74
N GLY A 294 -21.41 34.67 9.05
CA GLY A 294 -21.47 35.94 8.34
C GLY A 294 -21.11 35.77 6.85
N LEU A 295 -20.06 35.02 6.57
CA LEU A 295 -19.62 34.71 5.20
C LEU A 295 -20.67 33.93 4.41
N LEU A 296 -21.27 32.89 5.00
CA LEU A 296 -22.31 32.08 4.35
C LEU A 296 -23.58 32.88 4.07
N GLU A 297 -23.97 33.79 4.97
CA GLU A 297 -25.12 34.69 4.75
C GLU A 297 -24.84 35.73 3.66
N GLU A 298 -23.63 36.29 3.61
CA GLU A 298 -23.20 37.21 2.55
C GLU A 298 -23.19 36.52 1.18
N ALA A 299 -22.61 35.30 1.10
CA ALA A 299 -22.59 34.50 -0.13
C ALA A 299 -24.01 34.18 -0.64
N GLY A 300 -24.93 33.82 0.27
CA GLY A 300 -26.32 33.48 -0.10
C GLY A 300 -27.17 34.68 -0.52
N ARG A 301 -26.79 35.92 -0.15
CA ARG A 301 -27.49 37.16 -0.53
C ARG A 301 -26.81 37.91 -1.68
N SER A 302 -25.70 37.40 -2.19
CA SER A 302 -24.94 38.06 -3.25
C SER A 302 -25.81 38.24 -4.52
N PRO A 303 -25.83 39.44 -5.13
CA PRO A 303 -26.59 39.70 -6.35
C PRO A 303 -26.09 38.88 -7.55
N GLN A 304 -24.78 38.61 -7.57
CA GLN A 304 -24.18 37.65 -8.48
C GLN A 304 -24.09 36.28 -7.80
N PRO A 305 -24.56 35.18 -8.42
CA PRO A 305 -24.52 33.87 -7.78
C PRO A 305 -23.07 33.47 -7.46
N VAL A 306 -22.87 32.93 -6.25
CA VAL A 306 -21.56 32.50 -5.75
C VAL A 306 -21.53 30.98 -5.62
N ILE A 307 -20.46 30.36 -6.12
CA ILE A 307 -20.06 29.00 -5.79
C ILE A 307 -18.88 29.10 -4.83
N LEU A 308 -19.00 28.46 -3.67
CA LEU A 308 -17.93 28.41 -2.68
C LEU A 308 -17.12 27.13 -2.88
N PHE A 309 -15.82 27.26 -3.13
CA PHE A 309 -14.88 26.15 -3.08
C PHE A 309 -14.26 26.05 -1.69
N VAL A 310 -14.30 24.86 -1.10
CA VAL A 310 -13.67 24.57 0.19
C VAL A 310 -12.70 23.42 -0.01
N ASP A 311 -11.42 23.73 0.02
CA ASP A 311 -10.39 22.70 0.09
C ASP A 311 -10.37 22.07 1.49
N GLU A 312 -10.00 20.80 1.56
CA GLU A 312 -10.00 20.01 2.80
C GLU A 312 -11.30 20.17 3.61
N VAL A 313 -12.46 20.01 2.97
CA VAL A 313 -13.78 20.30 3.58
C VAL A 313 -14.06 19.51 4.87
N HIS A 314 -13.36 18.40 5.08
CA HIS A 314 -13.41 17.62 6.32
C HIS A 314 -12.89 18.41 7.54
N THR A 315 -12.01 19.41 7.37
CA THR A 315 -11.53 20.27 8.46
C THR A 315 -12.68 21.05 9.12
N LEU A 316 -13.72 21.38 8.36
CA LEU A 316 -14.94 22.03 8.83
C LEU A 316 -15.96 21.05 9.44
N VAL A 317 -15.82 19.75 9.18
CA VAL A 317 -16.81 18.70 9.53
C VAL A 317 -16.29 17.76 10.61
N GLY A 318 -14.97 17.62 10.77
CA GLY A 318 -14.31 16.48 11.39
C GLY A 318 -13.74 16.68 12.79
N ALA A 319 -13.96 17.80 13.46
CA ALA A 319 -13.27 18.16 14.70
C ALA A 319 -14.05 17.85 15.99
N GLY A 320 -14.55 16.62 16.09
CA GLY A 320 -15.22 16.13 17.30
C GLY A 320 -14.29 15.60 18.41
N GLY A 321 -12.96 15.67 18.26
CA GLY A 321 -12.05 14.93 19.15
C GLY A 321 -10.68 15.54 19.50
N ALA A 322 -10.27 16.66 18.91
CA ALA A 322 -9.05 17.36 19.32
C ALA A 322 -9.23 18.88 19.24
N SER A 323 -8.62 19.57 20.19
CA SER A 323 -8.77 20.98 20.54
C SER A 323 -8.61 21.95 19.36
N GLY A 324 -9.69 22.64 18.96
CA GLY A 324 -9.57 23.91 18.22
C GLY A 324 -10.69 24.25 17.24
N THR A 325 -11.14 23.31 16.40
CA THR A 325 -12.16 23.59 15.37
C THR A 325 -13.53 23.11 15.85
N GLY A 326 -14.52 24.01 15.88
CA GLY A 326 -15.89 23.67 16.25
C GLY A 326 -16.60 22.84 15.17
N ASP A 327 -17.77 22.29 15.50
CA ASP A 327 -18.64 21.52 14.58
C ASP A 327 -19.34 22.47 13.58
N ALA A 328 -18.56 23.07 12.69
CA ALA A 328 -19.04 23.97 11.64
C ALA A 328 -19.95 23.28 10.62
N ALA A 329 -20.01 21.94 10.62
CA ALA A 329 -21.00 21.17 9.87
C ALA A 329 -22.44 21.60 10.21
N ASN A 330 -22.72 21.99 11.46
CA ASN A 330 -24.05 22.43 11.87
C ASN A 330 -24.45 23.79 11.26
N LEU A 331 -23.48 24.62 10.89
CA LEU A 331 -23.73 25.90 10.19
C LEU A 331 -23.89 25.70 8.68
N LEU A 332 -23.18 24.72 8.10
CA LEU A 332 -23.26 24.39 6.67
C LEU A 332 -24.55 23.64 6.30
N LYS A 333 -25.00 22.70 7.16
CA LYS A 333 -26.18 21.85 6.90
C LYS A 333 -27.44 22.64 6.48
N PRO A 334 -27.86 23.73 7.18
CA PRO A 334 -29.05 24.49 6.81
C PRO A 334 -28.89 25.26 5.49
N ALA A 335 -27.71 25.83 5.22
CA ALA A 335 -27.42 26.56 4.00
C ALA A 335 -27.44 25.64 2.76
N LEU A 336 -26.83 24.46 2.88
CA LEU A 336 -26.85 23.42 1.84
C LEU A 336 -28.24 22.82 1.65
N ALA A 337 -29.03 22.67 2.73
CA ALA A 337 -30.37 22.10 2.66
C ALA A 337 -31.39 23.00 1.95
N ARG A 338 -31.28 24.32 2.16
CA ARG A 338 -32.12 25.33 1.51
C ARG A 338 -31.77 25.59 0.04
N GLY A 339 -30.61 25.10 -0.42
CA GLY A 339 -30.13 25.32 -1.79
C GLY A 339 -29.76 26.78 -2.08
N THR A 340 -29.60 27.59 -1.04
CA THR A 340 -29.21 29.02 -1.13
C THR A 340 -27.72 29.20 -1.40
N LEU A 341 -26.92 28.14 -1.19
CA LEU A 341 -25.48 28.13 -1.43
C LEU A 341 -25.12 26.88 -2.25
N ARG A 342 -24.29 27.07 -3.28
CA ARG A 342 -23.64 25.97 -4.00
C ARG A 342 -22.20 25.86 -3.52
N THR A 343 -21.76 24.65 -3.24
CA THR A 343 -20.43 24.39 -2.70
C THR A 343 -19.73 23.29 -3.47
N ILE A 344 -18.47 23.50 -3.79
CA ILE A 344 -17.54 22.47 -4.26
C ILE A 344 -16.64 22.14 -3.07
N GLY A 345 -16.65 20.89 -2.62
CA GLY A 345 -15.73 20.44 -1.56
C GLY A 345 -14.62 19.58 -2.15
N ALA A 346 -13.42 19.63 -1.59
CA ALA A 346 -12.36 18.66 -1.85
C ALA A 346 -11.90 17.98 -0.55
N THR A 347 -11.61 16.68 -0.59
CA THR A 347 -11.09 15.92 0.56
C THR A 347 -10.41 14.63 0.09
N THR A 348 -9.61 14.00 0.94
CA THR A 348 -9.10 12.66 0.67
C THR A 348 -10.17 11.58 0.90
N TRP A 349 -9.96 10.40 0.30
CA TRP A 349 -10.91 9.30 0.44
C TRP A 349 -11.04 8.80 1.88
N SER A 350 -9.94 8.79 2.62
CA SER A 350 -9.89 8.39 4.04
C SER A 350 -10.71 9.35 4.92
N GLU A 351 -10.55 10.65 4.71
CA GLU A 351 -11.32 11.69 5.42
C GLU A 351 -12.81 11.65 5.08
N TYR A 352 -13.15 11.45 3.80
CA TYR A 352 -14.53 11.28 3.36
C TYR A 352 -15.22 10.16 4.15
N LYS A 353 -14.61 8.97 4.21
CA LYS A 353 -15.16 7.83 4.97
C LYS A 353 -15.24 8.10 6.47
N ARG A 354 -14.23 8.77 7.03
CA ARG A 354 -14.14 9.01 8.48
C ARG A 354 -15.14 10.05 8.96
N HIS A 355 -15.34 11.13 8.19
CA HIS A 355 -16.04 12.34 8.64
C HIS A 355 -17.32 12.66 7.87
N ILE A 356 -17.39 12.39 6.57
CA ILE A 356 -18.52 12.84 5.71
C ILE A 356 -19.54 11.71 5.49
N GLU A 357 -19.09 10.49 5.19
CA GLU A 357 -19.97 9.33 4.92
C GLU A 357 -20.83 8.97 6.13
N LYS A 358 -20.30 9.16 7.34
CA LYS A 358 -21.01 8.91 8.60
C LYS A 358 -22.16 9.87 8.86
N ASP A 359 -22.24 11.01 8.16
CA ASP A 359 -23.29 12.01 8.32
C ASP A 359 -24.36 11.91 7.20
N PRO A 360 -25.57 11.42 7.50
CA PRO A 360 -26.66 11.29 6.52
C PRO A 360 -27.13 12.63 5.94
N ALA A 361 -26.93 13.75 6.64
CA ALA A 361 -27.34 15.06 6.16
C ALA A 361 -26.40 15.58 5.07
N LEU A 362 -25.09 15.35 5.21
CA LEU A 362 -24.08 15.79 4.24
C LEU A 362 -24.08 14.90 2.98
N THR A 363 -24.16 13.57 3.14
CA THR A 363 -24.26 12.62 2.02
C THR A 363 -25.48 12.83 1.12
N ARG A 364 -26.58 13.39 1.66
CA ARG A 364 -27.77 13.77 0.87
C ARG A 364 -27.61 15.08 0.09
N ARG A 365 -26.58 15.88 0.39
CA ARG A 365 -26.37 17.22 -0.21
C ARG A 365 -25.16 17.28 -1.13
N PHE A 366 -24.15 16.46 -0.86
CA PHE A 366 -23.01 16.27 -1.73
C PHE A 366 -23.22 15.11 -2.71
N GLN A 367 -22.70 15.29 -3.92
CA GLN A 367 -22.49 14.22 -4.89
C GLN A 367 -21.00 13.97 -4.96
N VAL A 368 -20.58 12.74 -4.64
CA VAL A 368 -19.17 12.34 -4.74
C VAL A 368 -18.76 12.30 -6.21
N LEU A 369 -17.66 12.97 -6.52
CA LEU A 369 -16.94 12.91 -7.79
C LEU A 369 -15.52 12.42 -7.48
N GLN A 370 -15.22 11.18 -7.85
CA GLN A 370 -13.93 10.57 -7.54
C GLN A 370 -12.90 10.99 -8.59
N ILE A 371 -11.79 11.57 -8.13
CA ILE A 371 -10.64 11.94 -8.97
C ILE A 371 -9.57 10.89 -8.75
N ALA A 372 -9.31 10.09 -9.78
CA ALA A 372 -8.25 9.10 -9.78
C ALA A 372 -6.90 9.74 -10.15
N GLU A 373 -5.82 9.08 -9.69
CA GLU A 373 -4.48 9.31 -10.24
C GLU A 373 -4.51 9.03 -11.75
N PRO A 374 -3.99 9.94 -12.60
CA PRO A 374 -3.94 9.74 -14.04
C PRO A 374 -2.93 8.64 -14.40
N GLU A 375 -3.23 7.91 -15.47
CA GLU A 375 -2.26 7.00 -16.08
C GLU A 375 -1.10 7.78 -16.73
N GLU A 376 0.00 7.11 -17.07
CA GLU A 376 1.23 7.77 -17.54
C GLU A 376 1.00 8.71 -18.74
N ILE A 377 0.22 8.28 -19.74
CA ILE A 377 -0.01 9.07 -20.97
C ILE A 377 -0.77 10.37 -20.64
N PRO A 378 -1.96 10.34 -19.99
CA PRO A 378 -2.62 11.58 -19.55
C PRO A 378 -1.76 12.44 -18.61
N ALA A 379 -0.96 11.82 -17.73
CA ALA A 379 -0.06 12.56 -16.85
C ALA A 379 1.04 13.31 -17.63
N MET A 380 1.57 12.73 -18.70
CA MET A 380 2.52 13.41 -19.59
C MET A 380 1.87 14.64 -20.26
N GLU A 381 0.63 14.54 -20.71
CA GLU A 381 -0.10 15.67 -21.29
C GLU A 381 -0.36 16.79 -20.28
N MET A 382 -0.67 16.42 -19.02
CA MET A 382 -0.79 17.37 -17.90
C MET A 382 0.53 18.12 -17.66
N VAL A 383 1.64 17.39 -17.55
CA VAL A 383 2.95 18.01 -17.30
C VAL A 383 3.40 18.87 -18.47
N ARG A 384 3.13 18.46 -19.72
CA ARG A 384 3.40 19.28 -20.92
C ARG A 384 2.69 20.62 -20.89
N GLY A 385 1.45 20.67 -20.39
CA GLY A 385 0.70 21.92 -20.25
C GLY A 385 1.40 22.96 -19.37
N LEU A 386 2.24 22.52 -18.43
CA LEU A 386 2.96 23.38 -17.48
C LEU A 386 4.39 23.71 -17.90
N VAL A 387 4.90 23.11 -18.98
CA VAL A 387 6.29 23.29 -19.44
C VAL A 387 6.56 24.77 -19.72
N ASP A 388 5.72 25.44 -20.50
CA ASP A 388 5.90 26.87 -20.83
C ASP A 388 5.96 27.77 -19.59
N THR A 389 5.18 27.45 -18.54
CA THR A 389 5.20 28.18 -17.27
C THR A 389 6.51 27.96 -16.54
N LEU A 390 6.96 26.70 -16.43
CA LEU A 390 8.21 26.32 -15.75
C LEU A 390 9.44 26.88 -16.47
N GLU A 391 9.47 26.84 -17.80
CA GLU A 391 10.56 27.38 -18.62
C GLU A 391 10.71 28.90 -18.40
N LYS A 392 9.60 29.65 -18.41
CA LYS A 392 9.61 31.10 -18.14
C LYS A 392 10.02 31.42 -16.71
N HIS A 393 9.58 30.62 -15.73
CA HIS A 393 9.88 30.86 -14.33
C HIS A 393 11.37 30.66 -14.02
N HIS A 394 11.97 29.58 -14.53
CA HIS A 394 13.37 29.23 -14.26
C HIS A 394 14.35 29.73 -15.33
N ASN A 395 13.85 30.25 -16.45
CA ASN A 395 14.63 30.68 -17.62
C ASN A 395 15.55 29.57 -18.16
N VAL A 396 15.00 28.37 -18.32
CA VAL A 396 15.69 27.17 -18.83
C VAL A 396 14.81 26.47 -19.86
N LEU A 397 15.44 25.64 -20.71
CA LEU A 397 14.75 24.85 -21.72
C LEU A 397 14.50 23.43 -21.19
N ILE A 398 13.29 22.91 -21.40
CA ILE A 398 12.85 21.59 -20.93
C ILE A 398 12.54 20.71 -22.13
N LEU A 399 13.27 19.59 -22.26
CA LEU A 399 13.02 18.64 -23.34
C LEU A 399 11.80 17.74 -23.05
N ASP A 400 11.11 17.30 -24.11
CA ASP A 400 10.00 16.34 -23.99
C ASP A 400 10.44 15.00 -23.38
N GLU A 401 11.69 14.58 -23.61
CA GLU A 401 12.25 13.39 -22.95
C GLU A 401 12.35 13.56 -21.43
N ALA A 402 12.57 14.78 -20.93
CA ALA A 402 12.58 15.06 -19.50
C ALA A 402 11.17 14.98 -18.90
N VAL A 403 10.14 15.43 -19.62
CA VAL A 403 8.74 15.26 -19.21
C VAL A 403 8.38 13.78 -19.11
N ARG A 404 8.71 12.99 -20.14
CA ARG A 404 8.50 11.54 -20.13
C ARG A 404 9.24 10.87 -18.97
N ALA A 405 10.51 11.20 -18.78
CA ALA A 405 11.31 10.67 -17.69
C ALA A 405 10.76 11.08 -16.32
N ALA A 406 10.30 12.33 -16.16
CA ALA A 406 9.75 12.81 -14.90
C ALA A 406 8.49 12.04 -14.50
N VAL A 407 7.60 11.74 -15.45
CA VAL A 407 6.41 10.91 -15.20
C VAL A 407 6.81 9.47 -14.91
N GLN A 408 7.59 8.82 -15.77
CA GLN A 408 7.93 7.39 -15.64
C GLN A 408 8.76 7.09 -14.38
N LEU A 409 9.79 7.89 -14.13
CA LEU A 409 10.68 7.69 -12.99
C LEU A 409 9.98 8.04 -11.67
N SER A 410 9.18 9.10 -11.61
CA SER A 410 8.43 9.42 -10.40
C SER A 410 7.32 8.40 -10.12
N HIS A 411 6.64 7.87 -11.15
CA HIS A 411 5.66 6.81 -11.01
C HIS A 411 6.27 5.56 -10.38
N ARG A 412 7.48 5.18 -10.82
CA ARG A 412 8.19 3.98 -10.37
C ARG A 412 8.88 4.14 -9.01
N TYR A 413 9.65 5.21 -8.82
CA TYR A 413 10.58 5.34 -7.70
C TYR A 413 10.05 6.25 -6.56
N ILE A 414 8.94 6.97 -6.78
CA ILE A 414 8.31 7.83 -5.76
C ILE A 414 6.84 7.39 -5.55
N PRO A 415 6.59 6.19 -4.98
CA PRO A 415 5.23 5.65 -4.83
C PRO A 415 4.42 6.32 -3.71
N ALA A 416 5.07 7.01 -2.78
CA ALA A 416 4.41 7.69 -1.65
C ALA A 416 3.64 8.96 -2.05
N ARG A 417 3.82 9.45 -3.30
CA ARG A 417 3.15 10.62 -3.87
C ARG A 417 2.42 10.22 -5.14
N GLN A 418 1.44 11.02 -5.54
CA GLN A 418 0.60 10.73 -6.70
C GLN A 418 0.97 11.57 -7.92
N LEU A 419 0.72 11.02 -9.12
CA LEU A 419 0.69 11.80 -10.35
C LEU A 419 -0.55 12.73 -10.36
N PRO A 420 -0.46 13.91 -11.01
CA PRO A 420 0.72 14.47 -11.67
C PRO A 420 1.69 15.22 -10.73
N ASP A 421 1.32 15.49 -9.48
CA ASP A 421 2.07 16.32 -8.53
C ASP A 421 3.56 15.95 -8.38
N LYS A 422 3.85 14.65 -8.22
CA LYS A 422 5.25 14.19 -8.06
C LYS A 422 6.11 14.42 -9.31
N ALA A 423 5.52 14.34 -10.50
CA ALA A 423 6.24 14.56 -11.76
C ALA A 423 6.49 16.06 -11.96
N ILE A 424 5.51 16.91 -11.64
CA ILE A 424 5.64 18.37 -11.67
C ILE A 424 6.72 18.82 -10.68
N SER A 425 6.66 18.35 -9.43
CA SER A 425 7.66 18.68 -8.40
C SER A 425 9.08 18.26 -8.81
N LEU A 426 9.21 17.10 -9.45
CA LEU A 426 10.48 16.58 -9.93
C LEU A 426 11.03 17.42 -11.09
N LEU A 427 10.17 17.80 -12.04
CA LEU A 427 10.54 18.62 -13.18
C LEU A 427 10.90 20.06 -12.76
N ASP A 428 10.16 20.64 -11.82
CA ASP A 428 10.43 21.95 -11.21
C ASP A 428 11.80 21.97 -10.51
N THR A 429 12.10 20.92 -9.74
CA THR A 429 13.43 20.75 -9.11
C THR A 429 14.53 20.60 -10.15
N ALA A 430 14.24 19.94 -11.28
CA ALA A 430 15.18 19.78 -12.38
C ALA A 430 15.46 21.10 -13.09
N ALA A 431 14.42 21.88 -13.37
CA ALA A 431 14.55 23.22 -13.93
C ALA A 431 15.37 24.14 -13.01
N ALA A 432 15.06 24.15 -11.71
CA ALA A 432 15.82 24.91 -10.71
C ALA A 432 17.29 24.49 -10.64
N ARG A 433 17.57 23.17 -10.73
CA ARG A 433 18.95 22.66 -10.70
C ARG A 433 19.73 23.09 -11.93
N VAL A 434 19.16 23.01 -13.12
CA VAL A 434 19.80 23.48 -14.35
C VAL A 434 20.06 24.98 -14.27
N ALA A 435 19.07 25.77 -13.85
CA ALA A 435 19.22 27.22 -13.65
C ALA A 435 20.37 27.57 -12.68
N LEU A 436 20.49 26.81 -11.57
CA LEU A 436 21.60 26.98 -10.63
C LEU A 436 22.96 26.69 -11.27
N THR A 437 23.08 25.64 -12.09
CA THR A 437 24.36 25.31 -12.75
C THR A 437 24.83 26.36 -13.76
N LEU A 438 23.90 27.11 -14.36
CA LEU A 438 24.21 28.19 -15.30
C LEU A 438 24.71 29.46 -14.60
N HIS A 439 24.30 29.71 -13.35
CA HIS A 439 24.61 30.97 -12.66
C HIS A 439 25.57 30.83 -11.48
N THR A 440 25.77 29.62 -10.96
CA THR A 440 26.49 29.40 -9.70
C THR A 440 27.65 28.41 -9.88
N PRO A 441 28.80 28.61 -9.20
CA PRO A 441 29.88 27.62 -9.20
C PRO A 441 29.41 26.28 -8.65
N PRO A 442 29.86 25.14 -9.21
CA PRO A 442 29.46 23.82 -8.77
C PRO A 442 29.93 23.53 -7.35
N ALA A 443 29.22 22.63 -6.66
CA ALA A 443 29.51 22.28 -5.26
C ALA A 443 30.96 21.81 -5.03
N SER A 444 31.55 21.09 -5.99
CA SER A 444 32.96 20.66 -5.94
C SER A 444 33.93 21.84 -5.86
N VAL A 445 33.72 22.88 -6.68
CA VAL A 445 34.52 24.11 -6.67
C VAL A 445 34.30 24.89 -5.38
N GLN A 446 33.05 25.02 -4.92
CA GLN A 446 32.75 25.70 -3.66
C GLN A 446 33.41 25.00 -2.46
N PHE A 447 33.35 23.67 -2.43
CA PHE A 447 33.96 22.86 -1.38
C PHE A 447 35.49 22.98 -1.38
N LEU A 448 36.14 22.93 -2.55
CA LEU A 448 37.58 23.14 -2.67
C LEU A 448 37.99 24.55 -2.23
N ARG A 449 37.23 25.59 -2.60
CA ARG A 449 37.44 26.96 -2.10
C ARG A 449 37.35 27.05 -0.58
N GLN A 450 36.37 26.37 0.02
CA GLN A 450 36.19 26.36 1.47
C GLN A 450 37.32 25.61 2.19
N GLN A 451 37.75 24.44 1.66
CA GLN A 451 38.88 23.70 2.21
C GLN A 451 40.19 24.49 2.10
N LEU A 452 40.44 25.12 0.95
CA LEU A 452 41.62 25.95 0.75
C LEU A 452 41.64 27.11 1.75
N LYS A 453 40.51 27.82 1.91
CA LYS A 453 40.37 28.90 2.88
C LYS A 453 40.61 28.44 4.33
N ALA A 454 40.10 27.26 4.70
CA ALA A 454 40.34 26.68 6.01
C ALA A 454 41.83 26.34 6.24
N ALA A 455 42.47 25.71 5.25
CA ALA A 455 43.90 25.38 5.30
C ALA A 455 44.79 26.63 5.33
N GLU A 456 44.45 27.67 4.59
CA GLU A 456 45.14 28.96 4.63
C GLU A 456 45.00 29.66 5.98
N MET A 457 43.83 29.55 6.61
CA MET A 457 43.60 30.08 7.94
C MET A 457 44.43 29.31 8.99
N GLU A 458 44.51 27.97 8.91
CA GLU A 458 45.40 27.16 9.75
C GLU A 458 46.87 27.56 9.54
N ARG A 459 47.29 27.77 8.28
CA ARG A 459 48.65 28.25 7.97
C ARG A 459 48.92 29.60 8.63
N SER A 460 47.96 30.52 8.61
CA SER A 460 48.10 31.83 9.24
C SER A 460 48.24 31.74 10.77
N LEU A 461 47.62 30.74 11.41
CA LEU A 461 47.73 30.49 12.85
C LEU A 461 49.09 29.87 13.19
N LEU A 462 49.55 28.88 12.43
CA LEU A 462 50.87 28.28 12.59
C LEU A 462 51.99 29.32 12.41
N GLN A 463 51.88 30.20 11.41
CA GLN A 463 52.83 31.32 11.23
C GLN A 463 52.85 32.29 12.42
N LYS A 464 51.72 32.49 13.12
CA LYS A 464 51.69 33.29 14.35
C LYS A 464 52.36 32.56 15.51
N GLN A 465 52.21 31.24 15.62
CA GLN A 465 52.85 30.41 16.65
C GLN A 465 54.37 30.32 16.48
N GLU A 466 54.85 30.22 15.23
CA GLU A 466 56.28 30.26 14.91
C GLU A 466 56.92 31.59 15.35
N LYS A 467 56.22 32.72 15.14
CA LYS A 467 56.65 34.04 15.64
C LYS A 467 56.70 34.12 17.17
N MET A 468 55.97 33.24 17.87
CA MET A 468 55.97 33.12 19.32
C MET A 468 56.97 32.07 19.84
N GLY A 469 57.77 31.44 18.97
CA GLY A 469 58.82 30.49 19.33
C GLY A 469 58.35 29.04 19.51
N ILE A 470 57.12 28.70 19.12
CA ILE A 470 56.62 27.31 19.12
C ILE A 470 56.97 26.67 17.77
N GLN A 471 57.86 25.68 17.76
CA GLN A 471 58.28 25.00 16.53
C GLN A 471 57.27 23.93 16.09
N SER A 472 56.91 23.89 14.81
CA SER A 472 55.96 22.92 14.22
C SER A 472 56.25 22.66 12.73
N ASP A 473 57.54 22.48 12.39
CA ASP A 473 58.02 22.44 10.99
C ASP A 473 57.38 21.31 10.15
N GLU A 474 57.23 20.11 10.71
CA GLU A 474 56.65 18.95 10.01
C GLU A 474 55.16 19.17 9.66
N ARG A 475 54.41 19.79 10.56
CA ARG A 475 52.99 20.09 10.36
C ARG A 475 52.80 21.24 9.36
N ARG A 476 53.70 22.21 9.36
CA ARG A 476 53.75 23.29 8.36
C ARG A 476 53.99 22.73 6.97
N ASP A 477 54.97 21.85 6.81
CA ASP A 477 55.32 21.28 5.51
C ASP A 477 54.18 20.40 4.95
N ALA A 478 53.55 19.59 5.79
CA ALA A 478 52.35 18.83 5.42
C ALA A 478 51.18 19.74 5.00
N LEU A 479 50.95 20.85 5.73
CA LEU A 479 49.89 21.80 5.39
C LEU A 479 50.19 22.56 4.09
N MET A 480 51.44 22.94 3.84
CA MET A 480 51.83 23.57 2.57
C MET A 480 51.65 22.62 1.38
N ALA A 481 52.01 21.34 1.53
CA ALA A 481 51.75 20.32 0.51
C ALA A 481 50.24 20.15 0.26
N ARG A 482 49.42 20.18 1.33
CA ARG A 482 47.95 20.10 1.20
C ARG A 482 47.37 21.32 0.49
N ILE A 483 47.82 22.54 0.83
CA ILE A 483 47.40 23.78 0.15
C ILE A 483 47.77 23.72 -1.33
N PHE A 484 48.97 23.26 -1.68
CA PHE A 484 49.39 23.11 -3.07
C PHE A 484 48.51 22.12 -3.84
N SER A 485 48.20 20.96 -3.25
CA SER A 485 47.27 19.97 -3.84
C SER A 485 45.89 20.57 -4.06
N LEU A 486 45.31 21.18 -3.02
CA LEU A 486 43.98 21.80 -3.08
C LEU A 486 43.90 22.93 -4.11
N ASN A 487 44.95 23.74 -4.23
CA ASN A 487 44.99 24.83 -5.20
C ASN A 487 45.07 24.30 -6.64
N ASN A 488 45.85 23.23 -6.88
CA ASN A 488 45.92 22.60 -8.20
C ASN A 488 44.58 21.95 -8.58
N GLU A 489 43.95 21.22 -7.65
CA GLU A 489 42.63 20.62 -7.84
C GLU A 489 41.54 21.68 -8.09
N LEU A 490 41.59 22.80 -7.37
CA LEU A 490 40.68 23.93 -7.55
C LEU A 490 40.85 24.56 -8.94
N THR A 491 42.10 24.86 -9.34
CA THR A 491 42.40 25.47 -10.63
C THR A 491 41.93 24.59 -11.79
N ALA A 492 42.18 23.28 -11.70
CA ALA A 492 41.71 22.33 -12.71
C ALA A 492 40.18 22.27 -12.78
N SER A 493 39.50 22.24 -11.63
CA SER A 493 38.04 22.19 -11.55
C SER A 493 37.37 23.48 -12.04
N GLU A 494 37.95 24.64 -11.71
CA GLU A 494 37.48 25.94 -12.18
C GLU A 494 37.65 26.09 -13.70
N SER A 495 38.79 25.69 -14.25
CA SER A 495 39.03 25.73 -15.69
C SER A 495 38.06 24.82 -16.45
N ARG A 496 37.77 23.62 -15.92
CA ARG A 496 36.79 22.71 -16.52
C ARG A 496 35.39 23.34 -16.52
N TRP A 497 34.97 23.88 -15.38
CA TRP A 497 33.66 24.51 -15.23
C TRP A 497 33.49 25.71 -16.17
N GLN A 498 34.47 26.61 -16.24
CA GLN A 498 34.42 27.77 -17.14
C GLN A 498 34.33 27.36 -18.61
N ARG A 499 35.08 26.32 -19.02
CA ARG A 499 35.04 25.84 -20.39
C ARG A 499 33.70 25.20 -20.76
N GLU A 500 33.11 24.42 -19.84
CA GLU A 500 31.76 23.87 -20.01
C GLU A 500 30.71 24.99 -20.12
N LEU A 501 30.80 26.03 -19.28
CA LEU A 501 29.89 27.17 -19.32
C LEU A 501 29.95 27.91 -20.67
N GLU A 502 31.15 28.13 -21.21
CA GLU A 502 31.36 28.78 -22.52
C GLU A 502 30.73 27.98 -23.67
N LEU A 503 30.92 26.65 -23.67
CA LEU A 503 30.33 25.77 -24.68
C LEU A 503 28.79 25.73 -24.58
N VAL A 504 28.25 25.72 -23.36
CA VAL A 504 26.80 25.75 -23.13
C VAL A 504 26.18 27.07 -23.60
N HIS A 505 26.80 28.21 -23.30
CA HIS A 505 26.33 29.52 -23.80
C HIS A 505 26.35 29.59 -25.32
N THR A 506 27.43 29.12 -25.95
CA THR A 506 27.54 29.06 -27.42
C THR A 506 26.40 28.21 -28.02
N LEU A 507 26.08 27.07 -27.40
CA LEU A 507 24.99 26.21 -27.83
C LEU A 507 23.61 26.88 -27.68
N GLN A 508 23.38 27.60 -26.59
CA GLN A 508 22.12 28.34 -26.36
C GLN A 508 21.94 29.49 -27.37
N GLU A 509 23.00 30.24 -27.67
CA GLU A 509 22.98 31.30 -28.68
C GLU A 509 22.65 30.76 -30.08
N LEU A 510 23.28 29.65 -30.48
CA LEU A 510 23.01 28.99 -31.77
C LEU A 510 21.57 28.46 -31.88
N ARG A 511 20.95 28.05 -30.77
CA ARG A 511 19.56 27.58 -30.73
C ARG A 511 18.52 28.72 -30.81
N LEU A 512 18.88 29.92 -30.36
CA LEU A 512 18.02 31.10 -30.40
C LEU A 512 18.01 31.79 -31.78
N ALA A 513 19.01 31.52 -32.63
CA ALA A 513 19.03 32.01 -34.01
C ALA A 513 18.01 31.23 -34.88
N GLU A 514 17.06 31.93 -35.52
CA GLU A 514 16.13 31.31 -36.48
C GLU A 514 16.92 30.74 -37.69
N SER A 515 16.59 29.51 -38.09
CA SER A 515 17.54 28.63 -38.79
C SER A 515 17.49 28.68 -40.33
N ASP A 516 18.65 28.95 -40.94
CA ASP A 516 19.00 28.53 -42.30
C ASP A 516 19.63 27.11 -42.30
N ALA A 517 19.85 26.52 -43.48
CA ALA A 517 20.39 25.16 -43.60
C ALA A 517 21.85 25.02 -43.12
N ASP A 518 22.66 26.07 -43.20
CA ASP A 518 24.06 26.10 -42.71
C ASP A 518 24.10 26.07 -41.16
N ASP A 519 23.13 26.70 -40.49
CA ASP A 519 23.08 26.78 -39.02
C ASP A 519 22.79 25.44 -38.34
N LYS A 520 22.18 24.48 -39.05
CA LYS A 520 21.99 23.12 -38.51
C LYS A 520 23.29 22.35 -38.39
N THR A 521 24.25 22.59 -39.30
CA THR A 521 25.55 21.89 -39.27
C THR A 521 26.45 22.41 -38.17
N THR A 522 26.45 23.73 -37.93
CA THR A 522 27.18 24.37 -36.83
C THR A 522 26.60 24.00 -35.47
N LEU A 523 25.27 23.89 -35.36
CA LEU A 523 24.60 23.42 -34.14
C LEU A 523 24.98 21.98 -33.77
N GLN A 524 25.00 21.05 -34.75
CA GLN A 524 25.45 19.67 -34.53
C GLN A 524 26.92 19.58 -34.09
N GLN A 525 27.79 20.43 -34.66
CA GLN A 525 29.19 20.50 -34.25
C GLN A 525 29.34 20.99 -32.81
N ALA A 526 28.58 22.00 -32.40
CA ALA A 526 28.58 22.51 -31.03
C ALA A 526 28.06 21.46 -30.02
N GLU A 527 26.99 20.74 -30.34
CA GLU A 527 26.48 19.63 -29.50
C GLU A 527 27.51 18.51 -29.33
N THR A 528 28.22 18.16 -30.41
CA THR A 528 29.25 17.11 -30.39
C THR A 528 30.43 17.54 -29.54
N ALA A 529 30.92 18.77 -29.73
CA ALA A 529 32.03 19.33 -28.95
C ALA A 529 31.70 19.40 -27.44
N LEU A 530 30.46 19.76 -27.09
CA LEU A 530 30.01 19.78 -25.70
C LEU A 530 30.01 18.37 -25.09
N ARG A 531 29.46 17.37 -25.80
CA ARG A 531 29.44 15.98 -25.34
C ARG A 531 30.84 15.39 -25.15
N GLU A 532 31.75 15.62 -26.10
CA GLU A 532 33.13 15.14 -26.00
C GLU A 532 33.87 15.72 -24.78
N TRP A 533 33.62 16.98 -24.45
CA TRP A 533 34.24 17.64 -23.30
C TRP A 533 33.62 17.20 -21.97
N GLN A 534 32.30 17.02 -21.91
CA GLN A 534 31.58 16.68 -20.67
C GLN A 534 31.82 15.23 -20.21
N GLY A 535 31.92 14.28 -21.15
CA GLY A 535 32.05 12.85 -20.83
C GLY A 535 30.91 12.34 -19.93
N ASP A 536 31.24 11.47 -18.96
CA ASP A 536 30.26 10.84 -18.07
C ASP A 536 29.83 11.69 -16.86
N ALA A 537 30.46 12.86 -16.65
CA ALA A 537 30.26 13.66 -15.44
C ALA A 537 30.11 15.16 -15.75
N PRO A 538 28.99 15.58 -16.37
CA PRO A 538 28.72 16.98 -16.70
C PRO A 538 28.60 17.85 -15.44
N VAL A 539 29.18 19.05 -15.49
CA VAL A 539 29.16 20.03 -14.39
C VAL A 539 28.13 21.13 -14.66
N VAL A 540 27.97 21.52 -15.92
CA VAL A 540 26.97 22.50 -16.37
C VAL A 540 25.98 21.82 -17.32
N PHE A 541 24.68 21.95 -17.04
CA PHE A 541 23.64 21.38 -17.90
C PHE A 541 23.07 22.47 -18.81
N PRO A 542 22.97 22.25 -20.14
CA PRO A 542 22.41 23.23 -21.05
C PRO A 542 20.87 23.30 -20.98
N GLU A 543 20.24 22.19 -20.61
CA GLU A 543 18.79 21.99 -20.63
C GLU A 543 18.37 20.89 -19.65
N VAL A 544 17.08 20.86 -19.33
CA VAL A 544 16.49 19.78 -18.54
C VAL A 544 16.28 18.58 -19.44
N SER A 545 17.10 17.54 -19.25
CA SER A 545 17.07 16.26 -19.98
C SER A 545 16.63 15.11 -19.09
N ALA A 546 16.39 13.94 -19.69
CA ALA A 546 16.07 12.72 -18.94
C ALA A 546 17.17 12.34 -17.92
N ALA A 547 18.44 12.64 -18.23
CA ALA A 547 19.58 12.38 -17.35
C ALA A 547 19.55 13.27 -16.08
N VAL A 548 19.17 14.54 -16.21
CA VAL A 548 19.05 15.46 -15.06
C VAL A 548 17.93 15.00 -14.14
N VAL A 549 16.78 14.63 -14.72
CA VAL A 549 15.64 14.09 -13.97
C VAL A 549 16.05 12.83 -13.21
N ALA A 550 16.73 11.89 -13.86
CA ALA A 550 17.22 10.67 -13.22
C ALA A 550 18.22 10.95 -12.08
N ALA A 551 19.09 11.95 -12.24
CA ALA A 551 20.02 12.37 -11.18
C ALA A 551 19.28 12.92 -9.95
N ILE A 552 18.17 13.63 -10.12
CA ILE A 552 17.39 14.15 -8.98
C ILE A 552 16.60 13.03 -8.31
N VAL A 553 16.01 12.12 -9.08
CA VAL A 553 15.38 10.92 -8.50
C VAL A 553 16.42 10.12 -7.73
N ALA A 554 17.64 10.01 -8.23
CA ALA A 554 18.74 9.36 -7.51
C ALA A 554 19.05 10.03 -6.17
N ASP A 555 19.12 11.35 -6.13
CA ASP A 555 19.33 12.10 -4.88
C ASP A 555 18.17 11.92 -3.88
N TRP A 556 16.92 11.88 -4.38
CA TRP A 556 15.73 11.75 -3.53
C TRP A 556 15.54 10.33 -2.98
N THR A 557 15.97 9.32 -3.74
CA THR A 557 15.68 7.90 -3.45
C THR A 557 16.90 7.11 -2.97
N GLY A 558 18.11 7.64 -3.17
CA GLY A 558 19.37 6.96 -2.93
C GLY A 558 19.74 5.91 -4.01
N ILE A 559 18.92 5.75 -5.05
CA ILE A 559 19.14 4.76 -6.12
C ILE A 559 20.07 5.37 -7.18
N PRO A 560 21.19 4.74 -7.59
CA PRO A 560 22.11 5.35 -8.56
C PRO A 560 21.47 5.65 -9.94
N ALA A 561 21.63 6.87 -10.46
CA ALA A 561 21.05 7.31 -11.74
C ALA A 561 21.45 6.42 -12.94
N GLY A 562 22.70 5.95 -12.97
CA GLY A 562 23.19 5.01 -14.00
C GLY A 562 22.51 3.63 -13.98
N ARG A 563 21.78 3.28 -12.91
CA ARG A 563 20.91 2.10 -12.83
C ARG A 563 19.47 2.39 -13.27
N MET A 564 19.02 3.65 -13.25
CA MET A 564 17.65 4.02 -13.65
C MET A 564 17.48 4.14 -15.17
N VAL A 565 18.55 4.50 -15.88
CA VAL A 565 18.54 4.71 -17.35
C VAL A 565 18.91 3.42 -18.12
N LYS A 566 19.38 2.37 -17.43
CA LYS A 566 19.72 1.08 -18.06
C LYS A 566 18.48 0.24 -18.34
N ASP A 567 18.51 -0.45 -19.48
CA ASP A 567 17.44 -1.31 -20.01
C ASP A 567 16.93 -2.31 -18.96
N GLU A 568 15.64 -2.24 -18.61
CA GLU A 568 15.00 -3.04 -17.55
C GLU A 568 15.22 -4.55 -17.76
N ALA A 569 15.24 -4.98 -19.03
CA ALA A 569 15.52 -6.34 -19.42
C ALA A 569 16.92 -6.80 -18.97
N SER A 570 17.94 -5.95 -19.11
CA SER A 570 19.33 -6.29 -18.76
C SER A 570 19.51 -6.54 -17.25
N GLN A 571 18.85 -5.75 -16.40
CA GLN A 571 18.96 -5.91 -14.95
C GLN A 571 18.28 -7.19 -14.45
N VAL A 572 17.13 -7.52 -15.05
CA VAL A 572 16.38 -8.72 -14.71
C VAL A 572 17.10 -9.97 -15.22
N LEU A 573 17.79 -9.89 -16.38
CA LEU A 573 18.64 -10.96 -16.91
C LEU A 573 19.89 -11.22 -16.06
N GLU A 574 20.55 -10.17 -15.54
CA GLU A 574 21.74 -10.28 -14.69
C GLU A 574 21.45 -10.57 -13.21
N LEU A 575 20.17 -10.65 -12.82
CA LEU A 575 19.75 -10.76 -11.42
C LEU A 575 20.41 -11.92 -10.64
N PRO A 576 20.49 -13.17 -11.16
CA PRO A 576 21.15 -14.27 -10.45
C PRO A 576 22.63 -13.98 -10.15
N ALA A 577 23.35 -13.42 -11.13
CA ALA A 577 24.77 -13.11 -11.00
C ALA A 577 25.01 -12.01 -9.97
N ARG A 578 24.11 -11.02 -9.86
CA ARG A 578 24.17 -9.97 -8.84
C ARG A 578 23.87 -10.49 -7.44
N LEU A 579 22.86 -11.34 -7.30
CA LEU A 579 22.56 -11.98 -6.02
C LEU A 579 23.74 -12.83 -5.53
N ALA A 580 24.42 -13.53 -6.44
CA ALA A 580 25.57 -14.37 -6.14
C ALA A 580 26.81 -13.60 -5.65
N GLN A 581 26.90 -12.29 -5.91
CA GLN A 581 27.97 -11.43 -5.37
C GLN A 581 27.84 -11.26 -3.85
N ARG A 582 26.60 -11.32 -3.33
CA ARG A 582 26.29 -11.05 -1.92
C ARG A 582 25.93 -12.32 -1.15
N VAL A 583 25.26 -13.28 -1.80
CA VAL A 583 24.89 -14.58 -1.23
C VAL A 583 25.74 -15.66 -1.87
N THR A 584 26.73 -16.15 -1.13
CA THR A 584 27.70 -17.13 -1.63
C THR A 584 27.24 -18.58 -1.41
N GLY A 585 27.50 -19.45 -2.39
CA GLY A 585 27.24 -20.89 -2.28
C GLY A 585 25.77 -21.32 -2.41
N GLN A 586 24.88 -20.42 -2.86
CA GLN A 586 23.44 -20.69 -3.04
C GLN A 586 22.99 -20.58 -4.52
N ASP A 587 23.90 -20.77 -5.47
CA ASP A 587 23.69 -20.47 -6.90
C ASP A 587 22.41 -21.08 -7.48
N GLY A 588 22.06 -22.32 -7.09
CA GLY A 588 20.83 -22.99 -7.54
C GLY A 588 19.55 -22.30 -7.03
N ALA A 589 19.52 -21.86 -5.77
CA ALA A 589 18.38 -21.13 -5.21
C ALA A 589 18.26 -19.73 -5.83
N LEU A 590 19.38 -19.04 -6.04
CA LEU A 590 19.42 -17.72 -6.66
C LEU A 590 18.99 -17.77 -8.13
N ALA A 591 19.35 -18.84 -8.86
CA ALA A 591 18.91 -19.06 -10.23
C ALA A 591 17.38 -19.23 -10.32
N GLN A 592 16.77 -20.02 -9.43
CA GLN A 592 15.31 -20.21 -9.39
C GLN A 592 14.57 -18.91 -9.05
N ILE A 593 15.10 -18.13 -8.10
CA ILE A 593 14.55 -16.81 -7.75
C ILE A 593 14.61 -15.88 -8.97
N GLY A 594 15.76 -15.84 -9.66
CA GLY A 594 15.95 -15.03 -10.86
C GLY A 594 15.01 -15.42 -12.00
N GLU A 595 14.92 -16.71 -12.32
CA GLU A 595 14.04 -17.23 -13.39
C GLU A 595 12.56 -16.89 -13.14
N ARG A 596 12.10 -17.03 -11.90
CA ARG A 596 10.71 -16.70 -11.55
C ARG A 596 10.41 -15.23 -11.74
N ILE A 597 11.35 -14.37 -11.36
CA ILE A 597 11.20 -12.91 -11.46
C ILE A 597 11.30 -12.45 -12.91
N GLN A 598 12.20 -13.05 -13.69
CA GLN A 598 12.26 -12.88 -15.15
C GLN A 598 10.93 -13.24 -15.81
N THR A 599 10.36 -14.40 -15.47
CA THR A 599 9.07 -14.86 -16.01
C THR A 599 7.92 -13.90 -15.69
N ALA A 600 7.86 -13.40 -14.45
CA ALA A 600 6.84 -12.46 -14.02
C ALA A 600 6.99 -11.09 -14.73
N ARG A 601 8.22 -10.60 -14.89
CA ARG A 601 8.52 -9.33 -15.59
C ARG A 601 8.32 -9.42 -17.11
N ALA A 602 8.43 -10.60 -17.69
CA ALA A 602 8.09 -10.88 -19.09
C ALA A 602 6.56 -10.94 -19.36
N GLY A 603 5.72 -10.77 -18.32
CA GLY A 603 4.25 -10.82 -18.48
C GLY A 603 3.68 -12.22 -18.69
N LEU A 604 4.48 -13.27 -18.45
CA LEU A 604 4.09 -14.68 -18.65
C LEU A 604 3.40 -15.30 -17.42
N GLY A 605 3.15 -14.52 -16.37
CA GLY A 605 2.48 -14.95 -15.13
C GLY A 605 1.05 -14.40 -14.95
N ASP A 606 0.27 -14.95 -14.02
CA ASP A 606 -1.07 -14.43 -13.67
C ASP A 606 -0.95 -13.02 -13.03
N PRO A 607 -1.54 -11.97 -13.63
CA PRO A 607 -1.44 -10.59 -13.13
C PRO A 607 -2.12 -10.38 -11.77
N ARG A 608 -2.90 -11.36 -11.27
CA ARG A 608 -3.53 -11.32 -9.94
C ARG A 608 -2.67 -11.94 -8.84
N LYS A 609 -1.50 -12.48 -9.16
CA LYS A 609 -0.58 -13.10 -8.19
C LYS A 609 0.64 -12.20 -7.94
N PRO A 610 1.30 -12.32 -6.76
CA PRO A 610 2.57 -11.66 -6.51
C PRO A 610 3.64 -12.07 -7.54
N VAL A 611 4.59 -11.16 -7.81
CA VAL A 611 5.70 -11.35 -8.77
C VAL A 611 6.47 -12.65 -8.50
N GLY A 612 6.71 -12.97 -7.23
CA GLY A 612 7.32 -14.23 -6.80
C GLY A 612 6.91 -14.57 -5.37
N VAL A 613 6.75 -15.86 -5.09
CA VAL A 613 6.52 -16.38 -3.74
C VAL A 613 7.55 -17.48 -3.53
N PHE A 614 8.39 -17.32 -2.51
CA PHE A 614 9.53 -18.19 -2.25
C PHE A 614 9.50 -18.69 -0.81
N MET A 615 9.84 -19.96 -0.59
CA MET A 615 10.06 -20.52 0.74
C MET A 615 11.54 -20.91 0.84
N LEU A 616 12.31 -20.10 1.57
CA LEU A 616 13.73 -20.32 1.78
C LEU A 616 13.91 -21.31 2.94
N ALA A 617 14.13 -22.59 2.62
CA ALA A 617 14.29 -23.65 3.63
C ALA A 617 15.78 -23.97 3.84
N GLY A 618 16.25 -23.92 5.09
CA GLY A 618 17.63 -24.25 5.44
C GLY A 618 17.95 -23.96 6.90
N PRO A 619 19.09 -24.40 7.44
CA PRO A 619 19.48 -24.13 8.82
C PRO A 619 19.67 -22.63 9.08
N SER A 620 19.67 -22.21 10.35
CA SER A 620 19.92 -20.80 10.69
C SER A 620 21.33 -20.37 10.25
N GLY A 621 21.48 -19.12 9.81
CA GLY A 621 22.77 -18.55 9.40
C GLY A 621 23.23 -18.84 7.95
N VAL A 622 22.47 -19.58 7.14
CA VAL A 622 22.85 -19.91 5.74
C VAL A 622 22.57 -18.82 4.70
N GLY A 623 22.10 -17.63 5.13
CA GLY A 623 21.85 -16.51 4.23
C GLY A 623 20.41 -16.37 3.71
N LYS A 624 19.40 -16.94 4.39
CA LYS A 624 17.97 -16.78 4.02
C LYS A 624 17.53 -15.31 4.02
N THR A 625 17.73 -14.64 5.16
CA THR A 625 17.43 -13.20 5.34
C THR A 625 18.28 -12.34 4.39
N GLU A 626 19.55 -12.70 4.23
CA GLU A 626 20.47 -12.02 3.32
C GLU A 626 20.00 -12.08 1.85
N THR A 627 19.41 -13.21 1.45
CA THR A 627 18.82 -13.37 0.11
C THR A 627 17.65 -12.42 -0.11
N ALA A 628 16.79 -12.24 0.89
CA ALA A 628 15.67 -11.29 0.80
C ALA A 628 16.16 -9.83 0.77
N LEU A 629 17.18 -9.48 1.55
CA LEU A 629 17.84 -8.17 1.53
C LEU A 629 18.48 -7.88 0.16
N ALA A 630 19.28 -8.81 -0.35
CA ALA A 630 19.93 -8.71 -1.66
C ALA A 630 18.89 -8.58 -2.79
N LEU A 631 17.75 -9.26 -2.67
CA LEU A 631 16.65 -9.17 -3.62
C LEU A 631 15.94 -7.82 -3.60
N ALA A 632 15.68 -7.27 -2.41
CA ALA A 632 15.08 -5.95 -2.26
C ALA A 632 15.99 -4.85 -2.83
N GLU A 633 17.29 -4.95 -2.57
CA GLU A 633 18.29 -4.04 -3.13
C GLU A 633 18.37 -4.14 -4.66
N ALA A 634 18.45 -5.36 -5.19
CA ALA A 634 18.66 -5.60 -6.62
C ALA A 634 17.47 -5.18 -7.49
N ILE A 635 16.23 -5.34 -7.00
CA ILE A 635 15.00 -5.11 -7.79
C ILE A 635 14.35 -3.78 -7.46
N TYR A 636 14.31 -3.40 -6.18
CA TYR A 636 13.61 -2.21 -5.71
C TYR A 636 14.56 -1.08 -5.30
N GLY A 637 15.87 -1.26 -5.46
CA GLY A 637 16.84 -0.18 -5.33
C GLY A 637 17.26 0.17 -3.89
N GLY A 638 16.91 -0.65 -2.90
CA GLY A 638 17.42 -0.47 -1.55
C GLY A 638 16.83 -1.41 -0.51
N GLU A 639 17.57 -1.63 0.58
CA GLU A 639 17.17 -2.50 1.68
C GLU A 639 15.93 -2.00 2.44
N GLN A 640 15.67 -0.68 2.39
CA GLN A 640 14.47 -0.06 2.96
C GLN A 640 13.16 -0.55 2.33
N ASN A 641 13.23 -1.19 1.15
CA ASN A 641 12.08 -1.80 0.49
C ASN A 641 11.88 -3.28 0.89
N LEU A 642 12.59 -3.75 1.93
CA LEU A 642 12.33 -5.00 2.61
C LEU A 642 11.39 -4.76 3.80
N VAL A 643 10.18 -5.31 3.73
CA VAL A 643 9.24 -5.36 4.85
C VAL A 643 9.45 -6.66 5.60
N THR A 644 10.16 -6.60 6.72
CA THR A 644 10.39 -7.76 7.57
C THR A 644 9.31 -7.85 8.64
N ILE A 645 8.64 -8.99 8.73
CA ILE A 645 7.67 -9.28 9.78
C ILE A 645 8.14 -10.53 10.52
N ASN A 646 8.45 -10.35 11.81
CA ASN A 646 8.87 -11.43 12.67
C ASN A 646 7.65 -12.27 13.10
N MET A 647 7.58 -13.51 12.63
CA MET A 647 6.45 -14.39 12.92
C MET A 647 6.44 -14.92 14.35
N SER A 648 7.55 -14.80 15.09
CA SER A 648 7.59 -15.09 16.53
C SER A 648 6.66 -14.19 17.36
N GLU A 649 6.37 -12.97 16.90
CA GLU A 649 5.43 -12.06 17.59
C GLU A 649 3.97 -12.47 17.39
N PHE A 650 3.70 -13.36 16.42
CA PHE A 650 2.38 -13.83 16.03
C PHE A 650 2.11 -15.27 16.48
N GLN A 651 2.68 -15.68 17.62
CA GLN A 651 2.46 -17.00 18.23
C GLN A 651 1.05 -17.22 18.79
N GLU A 652 0.32 -16.14 19.10
CA GLU A 652 -0.99 -16.19 19.75
C GLU A 652 -2.13 -15.78 18.80
N ALA A 653 -3.30 -16.39 18.93
CA ALA A 653 -4.44 -16.16 18.01
C ALA A 653 -4.89 -14.69 17.92
N HIS A 654 -4.81 -13.94 19.02
CA HIS A 654 -5.30 -12.55 19.06
C HIS A 654 -4.32 -11.56 18.41
N THR A 655 -3.02 -11.84 18.40
CA THR A 655 -2.03 -11.01 17.69
C THR A 655 -2.14 -11.16 16.17
N VAL A 656 -2.74 -12.23 15.64
CA VAL A 656 -3.05 -12.36 14.19
C VAL A 656 -4.00 -11.27 13.70
N SER A 657 -4.91 -10.80 14.56
CA SER A 657 -5.83 -9.71 14.22
C SER A 657 -5.10 -8.38 14.00
N THR A 658 -3.97 -8.13 14.67
CA THR A 658 -3.16 -6.93 14.45
C THR A 658 -2.34 -7.03 13.16
N LEU A 659 -2.03 -8.23 12.67
CA LEU A 659 -1.37 -8.44 11.38
C LEU A 659 -2.26 -8.02 10.20
N LYS A 660 -3.54 -8.40 10.22
CA LYS A 660 -4.50 -8.18 9.11
C LYS A 660 -5.32 -6.88 9.26
N GLY A 661 -5.63 -6.50 10.51
CA GLY A 661 -6.52 -5.41 10.89
C GLY A 661 -7.71 -5.94 11.70
N ALA A 662 -8.19 -5.15 12.65
CA ALA A 662 -9.30 -5.57 13.52
C ALA A 662 -10.62 -5.65 12.73
N PRO A 663 -11.47 -6.67 12.97
CA PRO A 663 -12.78 -6.79 12.32
C PRO A 663 -13.77 -5.69 12.75
N PRO A 664 -14.84 -5.43 11.96
CA PRO A 664 -15.87 -4.45 12.30
C PRO A 664 -16.42 -4.62 13.72
N GLY A 665 -16.31 -3.58 14.55
CA GLY A 665 -16.82 -3.56 15.92
C GLY A 665 -15.78 -3.79 17.03
N TYR A 666 -14.50 -4.01 16.68
CA TYR A 666 -13.40 -4.10 17.65
C TYR A 666 -12.53 -2.83 17.66
N VAL A 667 -11.82 -2.58 18.77
CA VAL A 667 -10.85 -1.48 18.89
C VAL A 667 -9.76 -1.67 17.83
N GLY A 668 -9.52 -0.64 17.01
CA GLY A 668 -8.64 -0.70 15.84
C GLY A 668 -9.36 -0.96 14.51
N TYR A 669 -10.69 -1.06 14.47
CA TYR A 669 -11.44 -1.18 13.21
C TYR A 669 -11.30 0.09 12.35
N GLY A 670 -10.77 -0.05 11.13
CA GLY A 670 -10.47 1.05 10.21
C GLY A 670 -9.01 1.52 10.26
N GLU A 671 -8.24 1.04 11.22
CA GLU A 671 -6.77 1.10 11.24
C GLU A 671 -6.28 -0.21 10.60
N GLY A 672 -5.63 -0.16 9.43
CA GLY A 672 -5.12 -1.36 8.77
C GLY A 672 -4.14 -2.13 9.67
N GLY A 673 -4.02 -3.44 9.46
CA GLY A 673 -3.07 -4.28 10.19
C GLY A 673 -1.62 -4.03 9.80
N VAL A 674 -0.68 -4.55 10.58
CA VAL A 674 0.77 -4.37 10.39
C VAL A 674 1.21 -4.76 8.98
N LEU A 675 0.73 -5.90 8.45
CA LEU A 675 1.04 -6.34 7.09
C LEU A 675 0.32 -5.48 6.05
N THR A 676 -0.97 -5.20 6.26
CA THR A 676 -1.79 -4.49 5.26
C THR A 676 -1.38 -3.02 5.12
N GLU A 677 -0.99 -2.35 6.21
CA GLU A 677 -0.42 -1.00 6.16
C GLU A 677 1.01 -0.98 5.61
N ALA A 678 1.86 -1.95 5.97
CA ALA A 678 3.22 -2.00 5.44
C ALA A 678 3.23 -2.16 3.91
N VAL A 679 2.39 -3.06 3.38
CA VAL A 679 2.24 -3.25 1.93
C VAL A 679 1.52 -2.07 1.28
N ARG A 680 0.57 -1.41 1.96
CA ARG A 680 -0.09 -0.20 1.43
C ARG A 680 0.88 0.97 1.29
N ARG A 681 1.79 1.16 2.26
CA ARG A 681 2.82 2.21 2.24
C ARG A 681 3.94 1.89 1.25
N HIS A 682 4.29 0.61 1.09
CA HIS A 682 5.33 0.14 0.17
C HIS A 682 4.81 -0.99 -0.74
N PRO A 683 4.03 -0.66 -1.79
CA PRO A 683 3.45 -1.66 -2.70
C PRO A 683 4.50 -2.46 -3.49
N TRP A 684 5.67 -1.84 -3.71
CA TRP A 684 6.81 -2.40 -4.43
C TRP A 684 7.90 -2.79 -3.43
N SER A 685 7.67 -3.88 -2.71
CA SER A 685 8.56 -4.35 -1.65
C SER A 685 8.79 -5.86 -1.73
N VAL A 686 9.85 -6.31 -1.05
CA VAL A 686 9.98 -7.72 -0.67
C VAL A 686 9.38 -7.86 0.72
N VAL A 687 8.39 -8.73 0.89
CA VAL A 687 7.83 -9.04 2.21
C VAL A 687 8.51 -10.30 2.75
N LEU A 688 9.30 -10.16 3.81
CA LEU A 688 9.96 -11.26 4.50
C LEU A 688 9.14 -11.67 5.72
N LEU A 689 8.65 -12.90 5.71
CA LEU A 689 8.04 -13.55 6.86
C LEU A 689 9.11 -14.40 7.55
N ASP A 690 9.77 -13.84 8.56
CA ASP A 690 10.88 -14.52 9.24
C ASP A 690 10.34 -15.46 10.33
N GLU A 691 10.99 -16.62 10.50
CA GLU A 691 10.60 -17.67 11.46
C GLU A 691 9.12 -18.10 11.35
N ILE A 692 8.60 -18.23 10.12
CA ILE A 692 7.19 -18.58 9.83
C ILE A 692 6.72 -19.87 10.52
N GLU A 693 7.64 -20.79 10.83
CA GLU A 693 7.35 -22.00 11.59
C GLU A 693 6.90 -21.75 13.04
N LYS A 694 7.17 -20.55 13.59
CA LYS A 694 6.75 -20.15 14.94
C LYS A 694 5.41 -19.41 14.96
N ALA A 695 4.84 -19.05 13.80
CA ALA A 695 3.54 -18.38 13.76
C ALA A 695 2.40 -19.28 14.26
N HIS A 696 1.36 -18.65 14.80
CA HIS A 696 0.11 -19.32 15.12
C HIS A 696 -0.56 -19.88 13.85
N HIS A 697 -1.23 -21.03 13.97
CA HIS A 697 -1.91 -21.69 12.85
C HIS A 697 -2.92 -20.81 12.10
N ASP A 698 -3.54 -19.81 12.75
CA ASP A 698 -4.46 -18.84 12.13
C ASP A 698 -3.78 -17.85 11.15
N VAL A 699 -2.44 -17.72 11.22
CA VAL A 699 -1.66 -17.03 10.19
C VAL A 699 -1.63 -17.87 8.91
N HIS A 700 -1.54 -19.19 9.05
CA HIS A 700 -1.44 -20.16 7.95
C HIS A 700 -2.82 -20.47 7.32
N GLU A 701 -3.90 -20.50 8.10
CA GLU A 701 -5.25 -20.70 7.62
C GLU A 701 -5.99 -19.36 7.53
N THR A 702 -6.03 -18.76 6.33
CA THR A 702 -7.15 -17.84 6.04
C THR A 702 -8.39 -18.70 5.87
N GLY A 703 -9.09 -18.95 6.98
CA GLY A 703 -10.25 -19.84 7.00
C GLY A 703 -11.39 -19.40 6.09
N THR A 704 -11.42 -18.15 5.63
CA THR A 704 -12.47 -17.60 4.76
C THR A 704 -12.05 -17.62 3.29
N ASN A 705 -12.71 -18.46 2.48
CA ASN A 705 -12.61 -18.39 1.02
C ASN A 705 -13.91 -17.86 0.43
N PHE A 706 -13.79 -16.90 -0.50
CA PHE A 706 -14.90 -16.37 -1.28
C PHE A 706 -14.62 -16.53 -2.77
N PHE A 707 -15.49 -17.23 -3.46
CA PHE A 707 -15.42 -17.42 -4.91
C PHE A 707 -16.73 -16.97 -5.56
N LEU A 708 -16.61 -16.04 -6.51
CA LEU A 708 -17.68 -15.69 -7.44
C LEU A 708 -17.21 -16.02 -8.85
N THR A 709 -17.90 -16.95 -9.51
CA THR A 709 -17.62 -17.32 -10.90
C THR A 709 -18.87 -17.13 -11.74
N ARG A 710 -18.71 -16.51 -12.92
CA ARG A 710 -19.77 -16.40 -13.92
C ARG A 710 -19.26 -16.96 -15.24
N TRP A 711 -19.90 -18.03 -15.68
CA TRP A 711 -19.66 -18.64 -16.97
C TRP A 711 -20.70 -18.08 -17.95
N GLN A 712 -20.22 -17.56 -19.08
CA GLN A 712 -21.04 -17.33 -20.26
C GLN A 712 -20.64 -18.37 -21.28
N TYR A 713 -21.57 -19.27 -21.61
CA TYR A 713 -21.29 -20.28 -22.62
C TYR A 713 -21.38 -19.59 -23.99
N ALA A 714 -20.26 -19.51 -24.71
CA ALA A 714 -20.19 -18.99 -26.08
C ALA A 714 -20.39 -20.16 -27.06
N SER A 715 -21.54 -20.25 -27.73
CA SER A 715 -21.72 -21.17 -28.85
C SER A 715 -23.06 -20.97 -29.54
N GLN A 716 -23.16 -20.00 -30.44
CA GLN A 716 -23.99 -20.24 -31.61
C GLN A 716 -23.26 -21.32 -32.45
N GLY A 717 -23.88 -22.49 -32.66
CA GLY A 717 -23.55 -23.35 -33.81
C GLY A 717 -22.72 -24.63 -33.61
N TYR A 718 -22.31 -25.02 -32.41
CA TYR A 718 -21.56 -26.28 -32.20
C TYR A 718 -22.37 -27.30 -31.39
N ASN A 719 -22.81 -28.38 -32.06
CA ASN A 719 -23.36 -29.56 -31.40
C ASN A 719 -22.23 -30.57 -31.20
N THR A 720 -22.12 -31.18 -30.02
CA THR A 720 -21.17 -32.28 -29.82
C THR A 720 -21.62 -33.52 -30.60
N LEU A 721 -20.70 -34.44 -30.91
CA LEU A 721 -21.06 -35.70 -31.56
C LEU A 721 -22.08 -36.49 -30.73
N SER A 722 -22.03 -36.42 -29.39
CA SER A 722 -23.06 -36.97 -28.52
C SER A 722 -24.41 -36.30 -28.69
N ASP A 723 -24.48 -34.96 -28.79
CA ASP A 723 -25.74 -34.25 -29.05
C ASP A 723 -26.36 -34.68 -30.39
N VAL A 724 -25.52 -34.90 -31.40
CA VAL A 724 -25.93 -35.39 -32.71
C VAL A 724 -26.38 -36.85 -32.62
N LEU A 725 -25.63 -37.74 -31.99
CA LEU A 725 -25.95 -39.17 -31.85
C LEU A 725 -27.22 -39.40 -31.02
N ASP A 726 -27.45 -38.64 -29.95
CA ASP A 726 -28.67 -38.73 -29.15
C ASP A 726 -29.90 -38.20 -29.92
N SER A 727 -29.72 -37.18 -30.77
CA SER A 727 -30.76 -36.73 -31.71
C SER A 727 -31.13 -37.82 -32.73
N TYR A 728 -30.17 -38.64 -33.16
CA TYR A 728 -30.42 -39.79 -34.03
C TYR A 728 -31.06 -40.97 -33.29
N ARG A 729 -30.68 -41.25 -32.04
CA ARG A 729 -31.26 -42.35 -31.22
C ARG A 729 -32.75 -42.17 -30.92
N HIS A 730 -33.23 -40.94 -30.78
CA HIS A 730 -34.60 -40.65 -30.37
C HIS A 730 -35.62 -40.61 -31.52
N ASN A 731 -35.19 -40.72 -32.78
CA ASN A 731 -36.11 -40.82 -33.93
C ASN A 731 -36.78 -42.20 -34.09
N GLY A 732 -36.41 -43.20 -33.27
CA GLY A 732 -36.86 -44.58 -33.42
C GLY A 732 -38.08 -45.01 -32.60
N ASN A 733 -38.47 -44.32 -31.51
CA ASN A 733 -39.66 -44.71 -30.75
C ASN A 733 -40.27 -43.54 -29.96
N ARG A 734 -41.41 -43.05 -30.46
CA ARG A 734 -42.29 -42.05 -29.84
C ARG A 734 -43.00 -42.62 -28.60
N LEU A 735 -42.33 -42.77 -27.47
CA LEU A 735 -43.01 -42.97 -26.17
C LEU A 735 -42.26 -42.22 -25.06
N TRP A 736 -42.67 -40.96 -24.85
CA TRP A 736 -42.67 -40.22 -23.58
C TRP A 736 -41.34 -40.05 -22.80
N SER A 737 -40.28 -39.53 -23.43
CA SER A 737 -39.20 -38.86 -22.69
C SER A 737 -38.77 -37.56 -23.35
N TRP A 738 -39.52 -36.48 -23.10
CA TRP A 738 -39.06 -35.10 -23.28
C TRP A 738 -37.99 -34.78 -22.22
N ARG A 739 -36.82 -35.42 -22.27
CA ARG A 739 -35.61 -34.79 -21.76
C ARG A 739 -35.02 -34.01 -22.93
N GLU A 740 -35.54 -32.81 -23.10
CA GLU A 740 -34.92 -31.78 -23.94
C GLU A 740 -33.44 -31.70 -23.53
N ASN A 741 -32.51 -31.77 -24.48
CA ASN A 741 -31.10 -31.47 -24.22
C ASN A 741 -31.00 -30.01 -23.76
N LEU A 742 -31.04 -29.80 -22.45
CA LEU A 742 -31.02 -28.49 -21.82
C LEU A 742 -29.64 -27.87 -22.05
N GLN A 743 -29.59 -26.82 -22.85
CA GLN A 743 -28.35 -26.10 -23.15
C GLN A 743 -28.22 -24.87 -22.24
N PRO A 744 -27.21 -24.81 -21.34
CA PRO A 744 -27.04 -23.67 -20.45
C PRO A 744 -26.55 -22.44 -21.24
N SER A 745 -27.14 -21.28 -20.98
CA SER A 745 -26.76 -19.98 -21.54
C SER A 745 -25.73 -19.27 -20.67
N SER A 746 -25.98 -19.23 -19.36
CA SER A 746 -25.06 -18.73 -18.36
C SER A 746 -25.22 -19.50 -17.06
N ARG A 747 -24.12 -19.59 -16.31
CA ARG A 747 -24.12 -20.12 -14.96
C ARG A 747 -23.34 -19.19 -14.04
N THR A 748 -23.99 -18.72 -12.98
CA THR A 748 -23.35 -17.92 -11.94
C THR A 748 -23.28 -18.76 -10.67
N THR A 749 -22.10 -18.91 -10.09
CA THR A 749 -21.87 -19.67 -8.86
C THR A 749 -21.15 -18.78 -7.84
N LEU A 750 -21.69 -18.74 -6.63
CA LEU A 750 -21.13 -18.10 -5.45
C LEU A 750 -20.84 -19.19 -4.42
N MET A 751 -19.63 -19.20 -3.89
CA MET A 751 -19.22 -20.10 -2.81
C MET A 751 -18.49 -19.30 -1.74
N LEU A 752 -18.93 -19.48 -0.50
CA LEU A 752 -18.30 -18.92 0.69
C LEU A 752 -18.00 -20.09 1.62
N SER A 753 -16.75 -20.30 2.01
CA SER A 753 -16.38 -21.33 2.98
C SER A 753 -15.58 -20.71 4.12
N GLN A 754 -15.88 -21.15 5.35
CA GLN A 754 -15.24 -20.72 6.57
C GLN A 754 -14.77 -21.95 7.37
N SER A 755 -13.45 -22.13 7.47
CA SER A 755 -12.84 -23.06 8.41
C SER A 755 -12.80 -22.44 9.81
N TRP A 756 -13.19 -23.21 10.83
CA TRP A 756 -13.10 -22.85 12.25
C TRP A 756 -12.18 -23.82 13.01
N GLY A 757 -11.00 -24.08 12.47
CA GLY A 757 -10.01 -24.96 13.08
C GLY A 757 -10.42 -26.44 13.11
N ARG A 758 -9.51 -27.30 13.61
CA ARG A 758 -9.60 -28.78 13.49
C ARG A 758 -10.80 -29.43 14.17
N HIS A 759 -11.42 -28.78 15.15
CA HIS A 759 -12.51 -29.37 15.95
C HIS A 759 -13.90 -28.83 15.62
N LEU A 760 -14.04 -27.54 15.29
CA LEU A 760 -15.34 -26.93 14.99
C LEU A 760 -15.78 -27.16 13.53
N GLY A 761 -14.83 -27.51 12.65
CA GLY A 761 -15.10 -27.92 11.28
C GLY A 761 -15.15 -26.77 10.28
N ASN A 762 -15.54 -27.09 9.05
CA ASN A 762 -15.68 -26.15 7.94
C ASN A 762 -17.16 -25.96 7.62
N LEU A 763 -17.61 -24.71 7.56
CA LEU A 763 -18.93 -24.34 7.07
C LEU A 763 -18.82 -23.73 5.68
N SER A 764 -19.60 -24.22 4.74
CA SER A 764 -19.66 -23.71 3.37
C SER A 764 -21.08 -23.40 2.96
N LEU A 765 -21.25 -22.25 2.32
CA LEU A 765 -22.46 -21.78 1.67
C LEU A 765 -22.20 -21.73 0.17
N THR A 766 -23.06 -22.37 -0.61
CA THR A 766 -23.02 -22.35 -2.07
C THR A 766 -24.34 -21.84 -2.61
N GLY A 767 -24.29 -21.00 -3.63
CA GLY A 767 -25.44 -20.54 -4.38
C GLY A 767 -25.11 -20.58 -5.87
N SER A 768 -25.95 -21.19 -6.69
CA SER A 768 -25.77 -21.15 -8.14
C SER A 768 -27.07 -20.89 -8.87
N ARG A 769 -26.99 -20.15 -9.98
CA ARG A 769 -28.09 -19.91 -10.92
C ARG A 769 -27.64 -20.32 -12.31
N THR A 770 -28.41 -21.20 -12.94
CA THR A 770 -28.21 -21.63 -14.32
C THR A 770 -29.38 -21.19 -15.17
N ASP A 771 -29.10 -20.35 -16.16
CA ASP A 771 -30.07 -19.88 -17.14
C ASP A 771 -29.99 -20.77 -18.39
N TRP A 772 -31.12 -21.24 -18.91
CA TRP A 772 -31.14 -22.18 -20.05
C TRP A 772 -31.53 -21.47 -21.35
N ARG A 773 -30.96 -21.91 -22.49
CA ARG A 773 -31.30 -21.39 -23.83
C ARG A 773 -32.59 -22.00 -24.36
N ASN A 774 -32.66 -23.33 -24.34
CA ASN A 774 -33.76 -24.08 -24.97
C ASN A 774 -34.94 -24.34 -24.03
N ARG A 775 -34.86 -23.87 -22.78
CA ARG A 775 -35.94 -23.91 -21.79
C ARG A 775 -36.14 -22.52 -21.18
N PRO A 776 -37.31 -21.88 -21.34
CA PRO A 776 -37.55 -20.57 -20.77
C PRO A 776 -37.68 -20.67 -19.23
N GLY A 777 -36.66 -20.18 -18.50
CA GLY A 777 -36.58 -20.21 -17.04
C GLY A 777 -35.14 -20.32 -16.53
N HIS A 778 -34.98 -20.50 -15.21
CA HIS A 778 -33.68 -20.73 -14.57
C HIS A 778 -33.77 -21.79 -13.48
N ASP A 779 -32.65 -22.43 -13.18
CA ASP A 779 -32.48 -23.34 -12.06
C ASP A 779 -31.58 -22.69 -11.00
N ASP A 780 -32.09 -22.55 -9.80
CA ASP A 780 -31.37 -22.07 -8.63
C ASP A 780 -31.03 -23.23 -7.71
N SER A 781 -29.78 -23.32 -7.25
CA SER A 781 -29.33 -24.29 -6.26
C SER A 781 -28.69 -23.55 -5.08
N TYR A 782 -29.15 -23.82 -3.87
CA TYR A 782 -28.54 -23.30 -2.64
C TYR A 782 -28.08 -24.48 -1.80
N GLY A 783 -26.84 -24.46 -1.33
CA GLY A 783 -26.26 -25.50 -0.48
C GLY A 783 -25.67 -24.89 0.77
N LEU A 784 -25.92 -25.51 1.93
CA LEU A 784 -25.26 -25.23 3.18
C LEU A 784 -24.65 -26.54 3.69
N SER A 785 -23.34 -26.56 3.89
CA SER A 785 -22.58 -27.76 4.21
C SER A 785 -21.67 -27.49 5.39
N TRP A 786 -21.84 -28.24 6.47
CA TRP A 786 -20.95 -28.23 7.62
C TRP A 786 -20.28 -29.59 7.75
N GLY A 787 -18.97 -29.62 7.98
CA GLY A 787 -18.25 -30.87 8.22
C GLY A 787 -17.12 -30.73 9.21
N THR A 788 -16.91 -31.74 10.06
CA THR A 788 -15.84 -31.78 11.05
C THR A 788 -15.18 -33.15 11.09
N SER A 789 -13.93 -33.21 11.54
CA SER A 789 -13.20 -34.45 11.79
C SER A 789 -13.06 -34.70 13.29
N ILE A 790 -13.61 -35.82 13.78
CA ILE A 790 -13.58 -36.19 15.20
C ILE A 790 -12.93 -37.58 15.32
N GLY A 791 -11.83 -37.67 16.05
CA GLY A 791 -11.17 -38.95 16.36
C GLY A 791 -10.65 -39.73 15.14
N GLY A 792 -10.36 -39.04 14.03
CA GLY A 792 -9.99 -39.65 12.75
C GLY A 792 -11.18 -40.01 11.84
N GLY A 793 -12.42 -39.96 12.35
CA GLY A 793 -13.63 -40.01 11.53
C GLY A 793 -14.06 -38.63 11.04
N SER A 794 -14.91 -38.61 10.03
CA SER A 794 -15.50 -37.40 9.45
C SER A 794 -17.02 -37.43 9.61
N LEU A 795 -17.59 -36.29 9.98
CA LEU A 795 -19.02 -36.05 10.08
C LEU A 795 -19.36 -34.84 9.22
N SER A 796 -20.36 -34.95 8.36
CA SER A 796 -20.85 -33.82 7.58
C SER A 796 -22.37 -33.77 7.55
N LEU A 797 -22.91 -32.56 7.66
CA LEU A 797 -24.31 -32.22 7.50
C LEU A 797 -24.42 -31.30 6.28
N ASN A 798 -25.19 -31.74 5.29
CA ASN A 798 -25.40 -31.03 4.05
C ASN A 798 -26.90 -30.74 3.90
N TRP A 799 -27.24 -29.51 3.58
CA TRP A 799 -28.59 -29.10 3.21
C TRP A 799 -28.52 -28.48 1.82
N ASN A 800 -29.27 -29.03 0.87
CA ASN A 800 -29.34 -28.54 -0.49
C ASN A 800 -30.79 -28.22 -0.85
N GLN A 801 -31.01 -27.11 -1.55
CA GLN A 801 -32.28 -26.69 -2.09
C GLN A 801 -32.12 -26.43 -3.57
N ASN A 802 -32.80 -27.23 -4.39
CA ASN A 802 -32.90 -27.01 -5.83
C ASN A 802 -34.27 -26.44 -6.14
N ARG A 803 -34.30 -25.31 -6.84
CA ARG A 803 -35.50 -24.64 -7.31
C ARG A 803 -35.44 -24.48 -8.82
N THR A 804 -36.37 -25.14 -9.50
CA THR A 804 -36.56 -25.02 -10.94
C THR A 804 -37.72 -24.07 -11.18
N LEU A 805 -37.45 -22.98 -11.90
CA LEU A 805 -38.44 -21.96 -12.28
C LEU A 805 -38.70 -22.03 -13.78
N TRP A 806 -39.97 -22.10 -14.15
CA TRP A 806 -40.44 -22.03 -15.55
C TRP A 806 -41.16 -20.71 -15.80
N ARG A 807 -41.14 -20.20 -17.05
CA ARG A 807 -41.74 -18.91 -17.42
C ARG A 807 -43.25 -18.80 -17.18
N ASN A 808 -43.97 -19.91 -17.08
CA ASN A 808 -45.40 -19.96 -16.74
C ASN A 808 -45.67 -19.76 -15.23
N GLY A 809 -44.65 -19.48 -14.42
CA GLY A 809 -44.77 -19.31 -12.96
C GLY A 809 -44.82 -20.63 -12.18
N ALA A 810 -44.86 -21.78 -12.88
CA ALA A 810 -44.65 -23.06 -12.24
C ALA A 810 -43.25 -23.08 -11.62
N HIS A 811 -43.14 -23.69 -10.45
CA HIS A 811 -41.86 -23.90 -9.79
C HIS A 811 -41.87 -25.23 -9.07
N ARG A 812 -40.72 -25.91 -9.09
CA ARG A 812 -40.50 -27.14 -8.34
C ARG A 812 -39.38 -26.84 -7.38
N LYS A 813 -39.63 -27.08 -6.10
CA LYS A 813 -38.67 -26.87 -5.03
C LYS A 813 -38.44 -28.20 -4.34
N GLU A 814 -37.19 -28.61 -4.29
CA GLU A 814 -36.77 -29.84 -3.65
C GLU A 814 -35.64 -29.52 -2.69
N ASN A 815 -35.91 -29.63 -1.38
CA ASN A 815 -34.87 -29.59 -0.37
C ASN A 815 -34.42 -31.02 -0.06
N ILE A 816 -33.13 -31.23 0.13
CA ILE A 816 -32.52 -32.50 0.51
C ILE A 816 -31.56 -32.21 1.67
N THR A 817 -31.81 -32.84 2.80
CA THR A 817 -30.87 -32.83 3.93
C THR A 817 -30.16 -34.17 4.00
N SER A 818 -28.84 -34.14 4.01
CA SER A 818 -27.99 -35.33 4.07
C SER A 818 -27.06 -35.24 5.27
N LEU A 819 -27.05 -36.28 6.11
CA LEU A 819 -26.06 -36.48 7.16
C LEU A 819 -25.15 -37.62 6.72
N TRP A 820 -23.85 -37.43 6.79
CA TRP A 820 -22.86 -38.43 6.40
C TRP A 820 -21.81 -38.54 7.49
N PHE A 821 -21.53 -39.78 7.89
CA PHE A 821 -20.50 -40.14 8.83
C PHE A 821 -19.60 -41.17 8.16
N SER A 822 -18.28 -40.98 8.24
CA SER A 822 -17.31 -41.94 7.72
C SER A 822 -16.16 -42.09 8.70
N MET A 823 -15.76 -43.33 8.95
CA MET A 823 -14.69 -43.67 9.86
C MET A 823 -13.66 -44.55 9.15
N PRO A 824 -12.40 -44.12 9.04
CA PRO A 824 -11.35 -44.97 8.53
C PRO A 824 -11.06 -46.08 9.54
N LEU A 825 -11.09 -47.32 9.06
CA LEU A 825 -10.77 -48.54 9.79
C LEU A 825 -9.30 -48.96 9.57
N SER A 826 -8.51 -48.14 8.91
CA SER A 826 -7.12 -48.43 8.54
C SER A 826 -6.22 -48.70 9.75
N ARG A 827 -6.50 -48.03 10.89
CA ARG A 827 -5.80 -48.30 12.17
C ARG A 827 -6.00 -49.72 12.70
N TRP A 828 -7.08 -50.39 12.32
CA TRP A 828 -7.40 -51.74 12.79
C TRP A 828 -7.14 -52.82 11.74
N THR A 829 -7.20 -52.45 10.46
CA THR A 829 -7.11 -53.40 9.34
C THR A 829 -5.76 -53.36 8.61
N GLY A 830 -4.94 -52.33 8.83
CA GLY A 830 -3.66 -52.11 8.13
C GLY A 830 -3.79 -51.66 6.67
N ASN A 831 -5.01 -51.68 6.12
CA ASN A 831 -5.33 -51.32 4.73
C ASN A 831 -6.24 -50.09 4.67
N ASN A 832 -6.38 -49.46 3.50
CA ASN A 832 -7.22 -48.29 3.31
C ASN A 832 -8.71 -48.68 3.24
N VAL A 833 -9.29 -49.01 4.39
CA VAL A 833 -10.70 -49.42 4.55
C VAL A 833 -11.45 -48.37 5.36
N SER A 834 -12.66 -48.02 4.96
CA SER A 834 -13.55 -47.11 5.69
C SER A 834 -14.95 -47.70 5.85
N ALA A 835 -15.59 -47.41 6.98
CA ALA A 835 -17.01 -47.62 7.18
C ALA A 835 -17.74 -46.29 7.09
N SER A 836 -18.87 -46.26 6.40
CA SER A 836 -19.68 -45.07 6.25
C SER A 836 -21.15 -45.32 6.59
N TRP A 837 -21.79 -44.28 7.09
CA TRP A 837 -23.23 -44.21 7.26
C TRP A 837 -23.72 -42.88 6.68
N GLN A 838 -24.75 -42.95 5.85
CA GLN A 838 -25.39 -41.80 5.24
C GLN A 838 -26.89 -41.85 5.47
N MET A 839 -27.48 -40.73 5.82
CA MET A 839 -28.92 -40.53 5.84
C MET A 839 -29.27 -39.36 4.94
N THR A 840 -30.16 -39.59 3.97
CA THR A 840 -30.67 -38.56 3.06
C THR A 840 -32.17 -38.43 3.24
N SER A 841 -32.63 -37.20 3.49
CA SER A 841 -34.03 -36.86 3.76
C SER A 841 -34.49 -35.74 2.81
N PRO A 842 -35.17 -36.10 1.71
CA PRO A 842 -35.84 -35.13 0.85
C PRO A 842 -37.06 -34.50 1.52
N SER A 843 -37.37 -33.24 1.19
CA SER A 843 -38.59 -32.54 1.65
C SER A 843 -39.89 -33.14 1.13
N HIS A 844 -39.83 -33.86 0.00
CA HIS A 844 -40.98 -34.51 -0.63
C HIS A 844 -40.57 -35.96 -0.97
N GLY A 845 -40.74 -36.87 -0.01
CA GLY A 845 -40.47 -38.30 -0.18
C GLY A 845 -39.60 -38.90 0.92
N GLY A 846 -39.52 -40.22 0.93
CA GLY A 846 -38.97 -40.98 2.07
C GLY A 846 -37.50 -40.83 2.34
N GLN A 847 -37.19 -40.94 3.64
CA GLN A 847 -35.84 -41.02 4.16
C GLN A 847 -35.14 -42.28 3.64
N THR A 848 -33.92 -42.11 3.14
CA THR A 848 -33.04 -43.21 2.76
C THR A 848 -31.82 -43.22 3.66
N GLN A 849 -31.55 -44.34 4.32
CA GLN A 849 -30.33 -44.57 5.08
C GLN A 849 -29.46 -45.58 4.35
N GLN A 850 -28.15 -45.39 4.38
CA GLN A 850 -27.17 -46.27 3.77
C GLN A 850 -26.06 -46.51 4.78
N VAL A 851 -25.66 -47.76 4.96
CA VAL A 851 -24.47 -48.16 5.72
C VAL A 851 -23.59 -48.92 4.76
N GLY A 852 -22.31 -48.59 4.67
CA GLY A 852 -21.39 -49.28 3.79
C GLY A 852 -20.01 -49.45 4.39
N VAL A 853 -19.28 -50.44 3.86
CA VAL A 853 -17.85 -50.60 4.07
C VAL A 853 -17.21 -50.64 2.69
N ASN A 854 -16.20 -49.81 2.50
CA ASN A 854 -15.46 -49.73 1.25
C ASN A 854 -13.96 -49.75 1.54
N GLY A 855 -13.19 -50.14 0.54
CA GLY A 855 -11.74 -50.06 0.64
C GLY A 855 -11.03 -50.34 -0.67
N GLU A 856 -9.71 -50.17 -0.62
CA GLU A 856 -8.79 -50.40 -1.73
C GLU A 856 -7.96 -51.65 -1.47
N ALA A 857 -7.70 -52.43 -2.53
CA ALA A 857 -6.80 -53.59 -2.52
C ALA A 857 -5.87 -53.55 -3.74
N PHE A 858 -4.83 -54.40 -3.72
CA PHE A 858 -3.86 -54.54 -4.82
C PHE A 858 -3.19 -53.22 -5.24
N SER A 859 -2.65 -52.48 -4.28
CA SER A 859 -1.99 -51.18 -4.54
C SER A 859 -2.90 -50.19 -5.27
N GLN A 860 -4.15 -50.04 -4.80
CA GLN A 860 -5.17 -49.11 -5.33
C GLN A 860 -5.73 -49.49 -6.71
N GLN A 861 -5.51 -50.73 -7.17
CA GLN A 861 -6.07 -51.22 -8.43
C GLN A 861 -7.47 -51.79 -8.28
N LEU A 862 -7.88 -52.25 -7.09
CA LEU A 862 -9.23 -52.74 -6.85
C LEU A 862 -9.93 -51.89 -5.79
N ASP A 863 -10.97 -51.19 -6.20
CA ASP A 863 -11.96 -50.57 -5.32
C ASP A 863 -13.10 -51.55 -5.08
N TRP A 864 -13.50 -51.70 -3.82
CA TRP A 864 -14.67 -52.49 -3.48
C TRP A 864 -15.53 -51.74 -2.48
N GLU A 865 -16.84 -51.88 -2.62
CA GLU A 865 -17.83 -51.33 -1.69
C GLU A 865 -18.94 -52.36 -1.46
N VAL A 866 -19.24 -52.61 -0.19
CA VAL A 866 -20.45 -53.32 0.22
C VAL A 866 -21.33 -52.35 0.97
N ARG A 867 -22.56 -52.15 0.50
CA ARG A 867 -23.51 -51.22 1.12
C ARG A 867 -24.89 -51.83 1.32
N GLN A 868 -25.52 -51.47 2.42
CA GLN A 868 -26.90 -51.76 2.76
C GLN A 868 -27.68 -50.45 2.75
N SER A 869 -28.70 -50.36 1.91
CA SER A 869 -29.59 -49.20 1.83
C SER A 869 -31.00 -49.56 2.31
N TYR A 870 -31.57 -48.68 3.13
CA TYR A 870 -32.92 -48.75 3.68
C TYR A 870 -33.71 -47.51 3.26
N ARG A 871 -34.87 -47.66 2.64
CA ARG A 871 -35.79 -46.57 2.28
C ARG A 871 -37.10 -46.70 3.05
N ALA A 872 -37.40 -45.71 3.88
CA ALA A 872 -38.54 -45.74 4.81
C ALA A 872 -39.91 -45.79 4.11
N ASP A 873 -40.07 -45.08 2.98
CA ASP A 873 -41.35 -44.97 2.25
C ASP A 873 -41.53 -46.01 1.13
N ALA A 874 -40.70 -47.05 1.10
CA ALA A 874 -40.81 -48.09 0.09
C ALA A 874 -42.00 -49.05 0.38
N PRO A 875 -42.64 -49.64 -0.65
CA PRO A 875 -43.68 -50.64 -0.46
C PRO A 875 -43.22 -51.79 0.46
N PRO A 876 -44.14 -52.53 1.13
CA PRO A 876 -43.79 -53.63 2.01
C PRO A 876 -42.88 -54.64 1.31
N GLY A 877 -41.66 -54.79 1.81
CA GLY A 877 -40.63 -55.64 1.23
C GLY A 877 -39.71 -54.97 0.21
N GLY A 878 -39.94 -53.75 -0.28
CA GLY A 878 -39.08 -53.08 -1.27
C GLY A 878 -38.02 -52.13 -0.70
N GLY A 879 -37.99 -51.90 0.62
CA GLY A 879 -37.16 -50.85 1.23
C GLY A 879 -35.70 -51.20 1.44
N ASN A 880 -35.33 -52.48 1.44
CA ASN A 880 -33.95 -52.91 1.70
C ASN A 880 -33.27 -53.32 0.39
N ASN A 881 -32.13 -52.70 0.11
CA ASN A 881 -31.28 -53.05 -1.02
C ASN A 881 -29.82 -53.18 -0.58
N SER A 882 -29.28 -54.38 -0.73
CA SER A 882 -27.87 -54.72 -0.51
C SER A 882 -27.14 -54.59 -1.85
N ALA A 883 -26.02 -53.89 -1.90
CA ALA A 883 -25.22 -53.78 -3.11
C ALA A 883 -23.74 -54.07 -2.83
N LEU A 884 -23.12 -54.78 -3.77
CA LEU A 884 -21.69 -54.98 -3.88
C LEU A 884 -21.26 -54.27 -5.16
N HIS A 885 -20.31 -53.35 -5.04
CA HIS A 885 -19.62 -52.72 -6.14
C HIS A 885 -18.16 -53.16 -6.11
N LEU A 886 -17.64 -53.55 -7.27
CA LEU A 886 -16.24 -53.89 -7.50
C LEU A 886 -15.77 -53.09 -8.70
N ALA A 887 -14.66 -52.36 -8.60
CA ALA A 887 -14.07 -51.65 -9.72
C ALA A 887 -12.56 -51.92 -9.77
N TRP A 888 -12.11 -52.44 -10.91
CA TRP A 888 -10.72 -52.71 -11.22
C TRP A 888 -10.16 -51.60 -12.11
N ASN A 889 -9.23 -50.82 -11.57
CA ASN A 889 -8.49 -49.75 -12.24
C ASN A 889 -7.24 -50.35 -12.92
N GLY A 890 -7.38 -50.76 -14.18
CA GLY A 890 -6.29 -51.31 -14.98
C GLY A 890 -5.49 -50.25 -15.74
N ASP A 891 -4.36 -50.69 -16.26
CA ASP A 891 -3.40 -49.85 -17.01
C ASP A 891 -4.02 -49.26 -18.30
N TYR A 892 -5.03 -49.94 -18.88
CA TYR A 892 -5.67 -49.58 -20.15
C TYR A 892 -7.19 -49.31 -20.05
N GLY A 893 -7.74 -49.26 -18.84
CA GLY A 893 -9.19 -49.14 -18.68
C GLY A 893 -9.70 -49.59 -17.32
N LEU A 894 -10.99 -49.34 -17.10
CA LEU A 894 -11.73 -49.63 -15.90
C LEU A 894 -12.69 -50.79 -16.16
N LEU A 895 -12.65 -51.81 -15.32
CA LEU A 895 -13.61 -52.91 -15.30
C LEU A 895 -14.39 -52.86 -13.99
N GLY A 896 -15.67 -52.57 -14.05
CA GLY A 896 -16.56 -52.61 -12.89
C GLY A 896 -17.56 -53.75 -12.94
N GLY A 897 -18.00 -54.15 -11.75
CA GLY A 897 -19.03 -55.12 -11.51
C GLY A 897 -19.92 -54.65 -10.39
N ASP A 898 -21.21 -54.58 -10.66
CA ASP A 898 -22.24 -54.20 -9.71
C ASP A 898 -23.16 -55.39 -9.47
N TYR A 899 -23.40 -55.73 -8.22
CA TYR A 899 -24.44 -56.67 -7.85
C TYR A 899 -25.34 -56.03 -6.81
N SER A 900 -26.62 -55.86 -7.11
CA SER A 900 -27.61 -55.35 -6.18
C SER A 900 -28.75 -56.35 -5.96
N TYR A 901 -29.13 -56.48 -4.70
CA TYR A 901 -30.14 -57.39 -4.22
C TYR A 901 -31.15 -56.62 -3.37
N SER A 902 -32.39 -56.60 -3.85
CA SER A 902 -33.56 -56.25 -3.06
C SER A 902 -34.58 -57.39 -3.16
N ARG A 903 -35.57 -57.38 -2.27
CA ARG A 903 -36.70 -58.32 -2.32
C ARG A 903 -37.57 -58.14 -3.59
N ALA A 904 -37.55 -56.96 -4.21
CA ALA A 904 -38.31 -56.65 -5.42
C ALA A 904 -37.52 -56.94 -6.71
N MET A 905 -36.19 -56.82 -6.68
CA MET A 905 -35.34 -56.90 -7.87
C MET A 905 -33.92 -57.35 -7.53
N ARG A 906 -33.34 -58.17 -8.40
CA ARG A 906 -31.90 -58.49 -8.41
C ARG A 906 -31.31 -57.95 -9.70
N GLN A 907 -30.21 -57.21 -9.62
CA GLN A 907 -29.52 -56.67 -10.78
C GLN A 907 -28.05 -57.00 -10.68
N MET A 908 -27.48 -57.45 -11.80
CA MET A 908 -26.04 -57.56 -11.97
C MET A 908 -25.65 -56.74 -13.19
N GLY A 909 -24.66 -55.88 -13.04
CA GLY A 909 -24.07 -55.08 -14.09
C GLY A 909 -22.58 -55.39 -14.20
N VAL A 910 -22.07 -55.36 -15.43
CA VAL A 910 -20.63 -55.33 -15.69
C VAL A 910 -20.40 -54.15 -16.60
N ASN A 911 -19.47 -53.28 -16.24
CA ASN A 911 -19.09 -52.10 -17.02
C ASN A 911 -17.62 -52.20 -17.41
N ILE A 912 -17.34 -51.95 -18.69
CA ILE A 912 -15.96 -51.82 -19.19
C ILE A 912 -15.87 -50.43 -19.81
N ALA A 913 -14.87 -49.67 -19.40
CA ALA A 913 -14.64 -48.33 -19.91
C ALA A 913 -13.15 -48.13 -20.18
N GLY A 914 -12.80 -47.48 -21.29
CA GLY A 914 -11.43 -47.15 -21.65
C GLY A 914 -11.41 -46.02 -22.67
N GLY A 915 -10.20 -45.55 -22.98
CA GLY A 915 -9.91 -44.54 -23.97
C GLY A 915 -8.98 -45.09 -25.04
N ILE A 916 -9.12 -44.57 -26.26
CA ILE A 916 -8.24 -44.88 -27.38
C ILE A 916 -7.77 -43.56 -27.97
N VAL A 917 -6.46 -43.34 -28.02
CA VAL A 917 -5.84 -42.20 -28.71
C VAL A 917 -5.05 -42.73 -29.89
N ILE A 918 -5.30 -42.15 -31.06
CA ILE A 918 -4.57 -42.44 -32.29
C ILE A 918 -3.62 -41.27 -32.52
N HIS A 919 -2.32 -41.54 -32.53
CA HIS A 919 -1.26 -40.56 -32.71
C HIS A 919 -0.20 -41.10 -33.68
N HIS A 920 0.81 -40.29 -33.97
CA HIS A 920 1.80 -40.60 -35.00
C HIS A 920 2.71 -41.80 -34.67
N HIS A 921 2.89 -42.14 -33.38
CA HIS A 921 3.60 -43.35 -32.94
C HIS A 921 2.70 -44.61 -32.90
N GLY A 922 1.39 -44.48 -33.15
CA GLY A 922 0.45 -45.59 -33.28
C GLY A 922 -0.85 -45.39 -32.49
N VAL A 923 -1.38 -46.48 -31.96
CA VAL A 923 -2.59 -46.47 -31.12
C VAL A 923 -2.15 -46.68 -29.67
N THR A 924 -2.60 -45.81 -28.78
CA THR A 924 -2.37 -45.93 -27.34
C THR A 924 -3.72 -46.05 -26.64
N LEU A 925 -3.83 -47.10 -25.83
CA LEU A 925 -4.99 -47.37 -25.01
C LEU A 925 -4.77 -46.72 -23.64
N GLY A 926 -5.83 -46.24 -23.02
CA GLY A 926 -5.75 -45.65 -21.70
C GLY A 926 -7.07 -45.73 -20.95
N GLN A 927 -7.08 -45.15 -19.75
CA GLN A 927 -8.31 -45.01 -18.97
C GLN A 927 -9.34 -44.11 -19.71
N PRO A 928 -10.62 -44.15 -19.34
CA PRO A 928 -11.66 -43.31 -19.96
C PRO A 928 -11.25 -41.84 -20.02
N LEU A 929 -11.21 -41.28 -21.23
CA LEU A 929 -10.75 -39.92 -21.48
C LEU A 929 -11.94 -38.95 -21.42
N GLN A 930 -11.82 -37.91 -20.61
CA GLN A 930 -12.80 -36.81 -20.52
C GLN A 930 -12.08 -35.46 -20.52
N GLY A 931 -12.76 -34.44 -21.05
CA GLY A 931 -12.23 -33.08 -21.13
C GLY A 931 -10.97 -33.01 -21.99
N SER A 932 -9.97 -32.29 -21.49
CA SER A 932 -8.66 -32.20 -22.14
C SER A 932 -7.74 -33.33 -21.68
N VAL A 933 -6.91 -33.81 -22.60
CA VAL A 933 -6.10 -35.03 -22.47
C VAL A 933 -4.63 -34.69 -22.71
N ALA A 934 -3.71 -35.35 -22.02
CA ALA A 934 -2.30 -35.36 -22.39
C ALA A 934 -1.87 -36.73 -22.93
N LEU A 935 -1.19 -36.72 -24.07
CA LEU A 935 -0.41 -37.84 -24.58
C LEU A 935 0.98 -37.77 -23.94
N VAL A 936 1.29 -38.74 -23.08
CA VAL A 936 2.58 -38.86 -22.41
C VAL A 936 3.51 -39.66 -23.28
N GLU A 937 4.64 -39.09 -23.65
CA GLU A 937 5.67 -39.75 -24.47
C GLU A 937 6.97 -39.81 -23.68
N ALA A 938 7.41 -41.00 -23.30
CA ALA A 938 8.63 -41.22 -22.53
C ALA A 938 9.43 -42.41 -23.09
N PRO A 939 10.16 -42.22 -24.20
CA PRO A 939 10.82 -43.33 -24.90
C PRO A 939 11.72 -44.17 -23.99
N GLY A 940 11.57 -45.49 -23.98
CA GLY A 940 12.39 -46.38 -23.14
C GLY A 940 12.00 -46.43 -21.65
N ALA A 941 11.09 -45.58 -21.19
CA ALA A 941 10.53 -45.65 -19.84
C ALA A 941 9.30 -46.57 -19.82
N SER A 942 9.45 -47.86 -20.13
CA SER A 942 8.34 -48.82 -20.21
C SER A 942 7.84 -49.28 -18.83
N GLY A 943 6.52 -49.33 -18.63
CA GLY A 943 5.89 -49.83 -17.39
C GLY A 943 6.00 -48.88 -16.20
N VAL A 944 6.33 -47.61 -16.45
CA VAL A 944 6.54 -46.58 -15.44
C VAL A 944 5.19 -45.95 -15.06
N PRO A 945 4.82 -45.92 -13.77
CA PRO A 945 3.60 -45.27 -13.32
C PRO A 945 3.61 -43.75 -13.55
N VAL A 946 2.45 -43.20 -13.90
CA VAL A 946 2.24 -41.75 -14.01
C VAL A 946 1.67 -41.21 -12.70
N GLY A 947 2.35 -40.24 -12.09
CA GLY A 947 1.95 -39.65 -10.82
C GLY A 947 0.70 -38.79 -10.96
N GLY A 948 -0.26 -38.96 -10.04
CA GLY A 948 -1.56 -38.29 -10.08
C GLY A 948 -2.66 -39.08 -10.81
N TRP A 949 -2.32 -40.16 -11.52
CA TRP A 949 -3.27 -41.04 -12.20
C TRP A 949 -3.11 -42.50 -11.74
N PRO A 950 -3.85 -42.93 -10.70
CA PRO A 950 -3.77 -44.28 -10.17
C PRO A 950 -4.01 -45.36 -11.23
N GLY A 951 -3.12 -46.35 -11.25
CA GLY A 951 -3.19 -47.45 -12.20
C GLY A 951 -2.69 -47.14 -13.62
N VAL A 952 -2.39 -45.88 -13.97
CA VAL A 952 -1.87 -45.53 -15.31
C VAL A 952 -0.36 -45.76 -15.37
N LYS A 953 0.09 -46.47 -16.40
CA LYS A 953 1.51 -46.72 -16.69
C LYS A 953 1.80 -46.50 -18.17
N THR A 954 3.05 -46.24 -18.49
CA THR A 954 3.57 -46.22 -19.86
C THR A 954 3.58 -47.63 -20.46
N ASP A 955 3.28 -47.72 -21.76
CA ASP A 955 3.31 -48.96 -22.52
C ASP A 955 4.77 -49.39 -22.86
N PHE A 956 4.92 -50.43 -23.67
CA PHE A 956 6.23 -50.95 -24.09
C PHE A 956 7.06 -49.97 -24.93
N ARG A 957 6.45 -48.94 -25.51
CA ARG A 957 7.13 -47.86 -26.25
C ARG A 957 7.51 -46.71 -25.32
N GLY A 958 6.86 -46.62 -24.17
CA GLY A 958 6.96 -45.47 -23.25
C GLY A 958 5.80 -44.49 -23.38
N ASP A 959 4.72 -44.86 -24.08
CA ASP A 959 3.59 -43.99 -24.35
C ASP A 959 2.42 -44.29 -23.41
N THR A 960 1.67 -43.28 -22.99
CA THR A 960 0.38 -43.44 -22.29
C THR A 960 -0.47 -42.19 -22.41
N THR A 961 -1.70 -42.24 -21.91
CA THR A 961 -2.64 -41.11 -22.00
C THR A 961 -3.25 -40.82 -20.64
N VAL A 962 -3.30 -39.54 -20.28
CA VAL A 962 -3.95 -39.06 -19.05
C VAL A 962 -5.06 -38.08 -19.38
N GLY A 963 -6.22 -38.25 -18.75
CA GLY A 963 -7.41 -37.41 -18.98
C GLY A 963 -7.72 -36.47 -17.82
N ASN A 964 -8.78 -35.66 -18.00
CA ASN A 964 -9.33 -34.75 -17.01
C ASN A 964 -8.35 -33.65 -16.57
N LEU A 965 -7.61 -33.09 -17.52
CA LEU A 965 -6.73 -31.96 -17.26
C LEU A 965 -7.53 -30.67 -17.02
N ASN A 966 -7.05 -29.83 -16.11
CA ASN A 966 -7.61 -28.52 -15.86
C ASN A 966 -7.35 -27.59 -17.06
N VAL A 967 -8.43 -27.09 -17.65
CA VAL A 967 -8.37 -26.25 -18.84
C VAL A 967 -7.84 -24.85 -18.51
N TYR A 968 -7.01 -24.28 -19.38
CA TYR A 968 -6.37 -22.96 -19.21
C TYR A 968 -5.56 -22.84 -17.91
N GLN A 969 -5.12 -23.99 -17.38
CA GLN A 969 -4.31 -24.10 -16.17
C GLN A 969 -3.12 -25.03 -16.43
N GLU A 970 -2.05 -24.81 -15.67
CA GLU A 970 -0.86 -25.65 -15.70
C GLU A 970 -1.17 -26.99 -15.03
N ASN A 971 -1.02 -28.07 -15.78
CA ASN A 971 -1.14 -29.43 -15.29
C ASN A 971 0.25 -30.06 -15.29
N THR A 972 0.69 -30.53 -14.13
CA THR A 972 1.96 -31.25 -14.00
C THR A 972 1.70 -32.74 -14.17
N VAL A 973 2.29 -33.33 -15.19
CA VAL A 973 2.31 -34.78 -15.41
C VAL A 973 3.67 -35.29 -14.95
N SER A 974 3.70 -36.29 -14.08
CA SER A 974 4.92 -36.83 -13.49
C SER A 974 5.10 -38.32 -13.76
N LEU A 975 6.34 -38.79 -13.85
CA LEU A 975 6.70 -40.20 -13.93
C LEU A 975 7.42 -40.62 -12.66
N ASP A 976 7.11 -41.80 -12.12
CA ASP A 976 7.80 -42.34 -10.94
C ASP A 976 9.21 -42.83 -11.30
N PRO A 977 10.29 -42.12 -10.90
CA PRO A 977 11.65 -42.49 -11.28
C PRO A 977 12.13 -43.79 -10.62
N SER A 978 11.49 -44.23 -9.52
CA SER A 978 11.89 -45.44 -8.80
C SER A 978 11.61 -46.73 -9.56
N ARG A 979 10.72 -46.67 -10.55
CA ARG A 979 10.33 -47.81 -11.41
C ARG A 979 10.85 -47.70 -12.83
N LEU A 980 11.80 -46.80 -13.08
CA LEU A 980 12.47 -46.74 -14.37
C LEU A 980 13.28 -48.02 -14.64
N PRO A 981 13.29 -48.51 -15.89
CA PRO A 981 14.22 -49.55 -16.31
C PRO A 981 15.68 -49.16 -16.01
N ASP A 982 16.53 -50.14 -15.66
CA ASP A 982 17.93 -49.91 -15.27
C ASP A 982 18.77 -49.24 -16.37
N ASP A 983 18.36 -49.38 -17.63
CA ASP A 983 18.97 -48.85 -18.85
C ASP A 983 18.32 -47.55 -19.34
N ALA A 984 17.36 -47.00 -18.59
CA ALA A 984 16.72 -45.73 -18.88
C ALA A 984 16.96 -44.71 -17.77
N GLU A 985 17.12 -43.46 -18.16
CA GLU A 985 17.17 -42.29 -17.28
C GLU A 985 16.29 -41.21 -17.89
N VAL A 986 15.47 -40.55 -17.09
CA VAL A 986 14.65 -39.42 -17.55
C VAL A 986 15.32 -38.14 -17.08
N THR A 987 15.56 -37.19 -17.98
CA THR A 987 16.23 -35.92 -17.61
C THR A 987 15.34 -35.02 -16.76
N GLN A 988 14.02 -35.21 -16.86
CA GLN A 988 13.00 -34.48 -16.11
C GLN A 988 11.94 -35.48 -15.64
N THR A 989 11.64 -35.54 -14.35
CA THR A 989 10.62 -36.47 -13.82
C THR A 989 9.21 -35.95 -14.01
N ASP A 990 9.05 -34.65 -14.29
CA ASP A 990 7.77 -33.98 -14.48
C ASP A 990 7.77 -33.11 -15.74
N VAL A 991 6.64 -33.04 -16.43
CA VAL A 991 6.37 -32.18 -17.58
C VAL A 991 5.10 -31.38 -17.32
N ARG A 992 5.11 -30.11 -17.69
CA ARG A 992 3.97 -29.21 -17.47
C ARG A 992 3.28 -28.89 -18.78
N VAL A 993 1.96 -29.03 -18.80
CA VAL A 993 1.13 -28.79 -19.99
C VAL A 993 -0.05 -27.88 -19.66
N VAL A 994 -0.40 -26.98 -20.58
CA VAL A 994 -1.55 -26.06 -20.44
C VAL A 994 -2.54 -26.33 -21.57
N PRO A 995 -3.55 -27.19 -21.36
CA PRO A 995 -4.51 -27.52 -22.40
C PRO A 995 -5.63 -26.48 -22.51
N THR A 996 -6.11 -26.25 -23.74
CA THR A 996 -7.41 -25.59 -23.99
C THR A 996 -8.53 -26.62 -23.94
N GLU A 997 -9.80 -26.17 -23.94
CA GLU A 997 -10.95 -27.05 -23.69
C GLU A 997 -11.07 -28.12 -24.78
N GLY A 998 -11.01 -29.39 -24.38
CA GLY A 998 -11.07 -30.53 -25.31
C GLY A 998 -9.78 -30.77 -26.12
N ALA A 999 -8.68 -30.08 -25.81
CA ALA A 999 -7.40 -30.30 -26.47
C ALA A 999 -6.73 -31.62 -26.05
N VAL A 1000 -5.98 -32.20 -26.98
CA VAL A 1000 -4.99 -33.25 -26.69
C VAL A 1000 -3.60 -32.59 -26.78
N VAL A 1001 -2.89 -32.55 -25.66
CA VAL A 1001 -1.56 -31.93 -25.55
C VAL A 1001 -0.48 -32.99 -25.40
N GLU A 1002 0.71 -32.75 -25.92
CA GLU A 1002 1.85 -33.66 -25.74
C GLU A 1002 2.62 -33.33 -24.47
N ALA A 1003 2.82 -34.33 -23.62
CA ALA A 1003 3.67 -34.29 -22.43
C ALA A 1003 4.92 -35.14 -22.69
N LYS A 1004 5.94 -34.51 -23.30
CA LYS A 1004 7.14 -35.19 -23.78
C LYS A 1004 8.25 -35.23 -22.73
N PHE A 1005 8.62 -36.43 -22.33
CA PHE A 1005 9.74 -36.71 -21.44
C PHE A 1005 11.00 -37.00 -22.25
N HIS A 1006 12.06 -36.27 -21.96
CA HIS A 1006 13.36 -36.52 -22.55
C HIS A 1006 14.04 -37.65 -21.76
N THR A 1007 14.28 -38.75 -22.44
CA THR A 1007 14.87 -39.95 -21.85
C THR A 1007 16.24 -40.22 -22.48
N ARG A 1008 17.20 -40.62 -21.64
CA ARG A 1008 18.49 -41.15 -22.03
C ARG A 1008 18.45 -42.65 -21.86
N ILE A 1009 18.65 -43.37 -22.96
CA ILE A 1009 18.69 -44.83 -22.99
C ILE A 1009 20.16 -45.23 -23.12
N GLY A 1010 20.67 -46.00 -22.17
CA GLY A 1010 22.04 -46.51 -22.22
C GLY A 1010 22.55 -47.02 -20.87
N ALA A 1011 23.70 -47.69 -20.91
CA ALA A 1011 24.27 -48.35 -19.75
C ALA A 1011 24.81 -47.36 -18.71
N ARG A 1012 24.73 -47.76 -17.43
CA ARG A 1012 25.34 -47.04 -16.30
C ARG A 1012 26.69 -47.67 -15.98
N ALA A 1013 27.75 -46.88 -15.90
CA ALA A 1013 29.08 -47.35 -15.54
C ALA A 1013 29.76 -46.47 -14.49
N LEU A 1014 30.47 -47.11 -13.57
CA LEU A 1014 31.45 -46.47 -12.70
C LEU A 1014 32.84 -46.76 -13.27
N MET A 1015 33.53 -45.69 -13.67
CA MET A 1015 34.78 -45.78 -14.41
C MET A 1015 35.92 -45.14 -13.61
N THR A 1016 36.97 -45.90 -13.32
CA THR A 1016 38.20 -45.37 -12.71
C THR A 1016 39.13 -44.85 -13.81
N LEU A 1017 39.44 -43.56 -13.76
CA LEU A 1017 40.28 -42.88 -14.75
C LEU A 1017 41.71 -42.72 -14.23
N LYS A 1018 42.70 -43.02 -15.08
CA LYS A 1018 44.13 -42.83 -14.76
C LYS A 1018 44.85 -42.14 -15.91
N ARG A 1019 45.84 -41.32 -15.62
CA ARG A 1019 46.73 -40.71 -16.62
C ARG A 1019 47.68 -41.75 -17.24
N GLU A 1020 48.30 -41.43 -18.38
CA GLU A 1020 49.29 -42.31 -19.02
C GLU A 1020 50.46 -42.69 -18.10
N ASP A 1021 50.85 -41.82 -17.17
CA ASP A 1021 51.89 -42.05 -16.17
C ASP A 1021 51.42 -42.87 -14.95
N GLY A 1022 50.15 -43.30 -14.94
CA GLY A 1022 49.53 -44.05 -13.86
C GLY A 1022 49.04 -43.20 -12.68
N SER A 1023 49.21 -41.88 -12.72
CA SER A 1023 48.72 -40.97 -11.68
C SER A 1023 47.21 -40.73 -11.78
N ALA A 1024 46.59 -40.34 -10.67
CA ALA A 1024 45.16 -40.06 -10.58
C ALA A 1024 44.79 -38.78 -11.35
N ILE A 1025 43.62 -38.79 -12.00
CA ILE A 1025 42.96 -37.59 -12.49
C ILE A 1025 42.48 -36.77 -11.28
N PRO A 1026 42.73 -35.44 -11.27
CA PRO A 1026 42.36 -34.59 -10.14
C PRO A 1026 40.84 -34.53 -9.93
N PHE A 1027 40.46 -34.42 -8.64
CA PHE A 1027 39.08 -34.19 -8.21
C PHE A 1027 38.48 -32.96 -8.92
N GLY A 1028 37.23 -33.09 -9.38
CA GLY A 1028 36.52 -32.02 -10.07
C GLY A 1028 36.87 -31.87 -11.56
N ALA A 1029 37.68 -32.77 -12.14
CA ALA A 1029 37.83 -32.83 -13.60
C ALA A 1029 36.47 -33.14 -14.26
N GLN A 1030 36.16 -32.42 -15.33
CA GLN A 1030 34.92 -32.61 -16.09
C GLN A 1030 35.10 -33.70 -17.15
N VAL A 1031 34.24 -34.70 -17.13
CA VAL A 1031 34.18 -35.79 -18.10
C VAL A 1031 32.94 -35.60 -18.96
N THR A 1032 33.13 -35.53 -20.28
CA THR A 1032 32.05 -35.42 -21.26
C THR A 1032 32.06 -36.65 -22.16
N VAL A 1033 30.89 -37.22 -22.42
CA VAL A 1033 30.73 -38.34 -23.36
C VAL A 1033 30.60 -37.76 -24.77
N ASN A 1034 31.53 -38.07 -25.68
CA ASN A 1034 31.50 -37.51 -27.03
C ASN A 1034 30.24 -37.99 -27.77
N GLY A 1035 29.43 -37.04 -28.24
CA GLY A 1035 28.13 -37.31 -28.88
C GLY A 1035 26.91 -37.18 -27.95
N GLN A 1036 27.10 -36.80 -26.68
CA GLN A 1036 26.02 -36.44 -25.76
C GLN A 1036 26.10 -34.97 -25.34
N ASP A 1037 25.08 -34.18 -25.67
CA ASP A 1037 25.01 -32.77 -25.27
C ASP A 1037 24.65 -32.66 -23.77
N GLY A 1038 25.45 -31.89 -23.04
CA GLY A 1038 25.14 -31.45 -21.67
C GLY A 1038 25.40 -32.44 -20.52
N SER A 1039 26.02 -33.60 -20.76
CA SER A 1039 26.38 -34.56 -19.69
C SER A 1039 27.85 -34.41 -19.28
N ALA A 1040 28.16 -33.41 -18.46
CA ALA A 1040 29.45 -33.31 -17.78
C ALA A 1040 29.37 -34.02 -16.42
N ALA A 1041 30.03 -35.17 -16.28
CA ALA A 1041 30.21 -35.85 -15.01
C ALA A 1041 31.52 -35.39 -14.35
N LEU A 1042 31.58 -35.37 -13.03
CA LEU A 1042 32.79 -34.96 -12.29
C LEU A 1042 33.55 -36.17 -11.78
N VAL A 1043 34.88 -36.08 -11.82
CA VAL A 1043 35.76 -37.07 -11.21
C VAL A 1043 35.79 -36.86 -9.69
N ASP A 1044 35.56 -37.94 -8.94
CA ASP A 1044 35.60 -37.95 -7.47
C ASP A 1044 37.03 -38.01 -6.91
N THR A 1045 37.16 -38.12 -5.60
CA THR A 1045 38.46 -38.13 -4.90
C THR A 1045 39.28 -39.40 -5.16
N ASP A 1046 38.63 -40.49 -5.56
CA ASP A 1046 39.26 -41.77 -5.88
C ASP A 1046 39.56 -41.91 -7.38
N SER A 1047 39.46 -40.82 -8.12
CA SER A 1047 39.63 -40.77 -9.57
C SER A 1047 38.58 -41.60 -10.33
N GLN A 1048 37.38 -41.74 -9.76
CA GLN A 1048 36.25 -42.43 -10.38
C GLN A 1048 35.25 -41.42 -10.93
N VAL A 1049 34.56 -41.82 -11.99
CA VAL A 1049 33.44 -41.06 -12.55
C VAL A 1049 32.26 -41.97 -12.76
N TYR A 1050 31.09 -41.50 -12.35
CA TYR A 1050 29.82 -42.15 -12.61
C TYR A 1050 29.25 -41.63 -13.93
N LEU A 1051 29.01 -42.52 -14.89
CA LEU A 1051 28.54 -42.21 -16.23
C LEU A 1051 27.23 -42.95 -16.50
N THR A 1052 26.27 -42.26 -17.10
CA THR A 1052 24.97 -42.81 -17.47
C THR A 1052 24.74 -42.66 -18.98
N GLY A 1053 23.84 -43.49 -19.54
CA GLY A 1053 23.49 -43.40 -20.96
C GLY A 1053 24.60 -43.86 -21.92
N LEU A 1054 25.56 -44.70 -21.48
CA LEU A 1054 26.67 -45.12 -22.33
C LEU A 1054 26.23 -46.10 -23.42
N ALA A 1055 26.69 -45.87 -24.65
CA ALA A 1055 26.64 -46.85 -25.74
C ALA A 1055 27.65 -47.99 -25.52
N ASP A 1056 27.53 -49.11 -26.25
CA ASP A 1056 28.41 -50.29 -26.14
C ASP A 1056 29.91 -49.97 -26.28
N LYS A 1057 30.24 -48.93 -27.04
CA LYS A 1057 31.60 -48.38 -27.20
C LYS A 1057 31.51 -46.88 -27.47
N GLY A 1058 32.49 -46.12 -27.02
CA GLY A 1058 32.54 -44.67 -27.23
C GLY A 1058 33.86 -44.05 -26.78
N GLU A 1059 33.91 -42.71 -26.82
CA GLU A 1059 35.05 -41.91 -26.39
C GLU A 1059 34.58 -40.86 -25.38
N LEU A 1060 35.36 -40.65 -24.33
CA LEU A 1060 35.15 -39.63 -23.31
C LEU A 1060 36.23 -38.56 -23.45
N THR A 1061 35.85 -37.30 -23.24
CA THR A 1061 36.78 -36.17 -23.13
C THR A 1061 36.83 -35.71 -21.68
N VAL A 1062 38.01 -35.76 -21.06
CA VAL A 1062 38.24 -35.35 -19.66
C VAL A 1062 39.03 -34.05 -19.65
N LYS A 1063 38.55 -33.03 -18.94
CA LYS A 1063 39.13 -31.68 -18.90
C LYS A 1063 39.31 -31.18 -17.47
N TRP A 1064 40.49 -30.64 -17.15
CA TRP A 1064 40.76 -29.95 -15.90
C TRP A 1064 41.74 -28.78 -16.13
N GLY A 1065 41.36 -27.58 -15.70
CA GLY A 1065 42.12 -26.36 -16.02
C GLY A 1065 42.33 -26.20 -17.53
N ALA A 1066 43.59 -26.08 -17.95
CA ALA A 1066 43.99 -25.98 -19.36
C ALA A 1066 44.32 -27.35 -20.01
N GLN A 1067 44.27 -28.45 -19.25
CA GLN A 1067 44.60 -29.79 -19.73
C GLN A 1067 43.35 -30.55 -20.16
N GLN A 1068 43.46 -31.34 -21.23
CA GLN A 1068 42.41 -32.23 -21.73
C GLN A 1068 43.02 -33.54 -22.22
N CYS A 1069 42.29 -34.64 -22.08
CA CYS A 1069 42.67 -35.94 -22.60
C CYS A 1069 41.44 -36.74 -23.06
N ARG A 1070 41.67 -37.83 -23.79
CA ARG A 1070 40.61 -38.69 -24.31
C ARG A 1070 40.72 -40.11 -23.77
N VAL A 1071 39.57 -40.73 -23.52
CA VAL A 1071 39.47 -42.09 -23.01
C VAL A 1071 38.49 -42.88 -23.88
N ASN A 1072 39.00 -43.86 -24.61
CA ASN A 1072 38.15 -44.80 -25.35
C ASN A 1072 37.67 -45.91 -24.41
N TYR A 1073 36.37 -46.20 -24.44
CA TYR A 1073 35.76 -47.22 -23.60
C TYR A 1073 34.95 -48.24 -24.42
N ARG A 1074 34.82 -49.45 -23.87
CA ARG A 1074 33.94 -50.51 -24.38
C ARG A 1074 33.30 -51.22 -23.19
N LEU A 1075 31.98 -51.37 -23.20
CA LEU A 1075 31.26 -52.02 -22.11
C LEU A 1075 31.68 -53.50 -21.99
N PRO A 1076 32.02 -53.99 -20.78
CA PRO A 1076 32.30 -55.40 -20.54
C PRO A 1076 31.09 -56.29 -20.85
N ALA A 1077 31.32 -57.58 -21.14
CA ALA A 1077 30.24 -58.53 -21.47
C ALA A 1077 29.34 -58.88 -20.26
N HIS A 1078 29.78 -58.64 -19.03
CA HIS A 1078 29.03 -58.93 -17.81
C HIS A 1078 28.77 -57.63 -17.01
N LYS A 1079 27.51 -57.45 -16.58
CA LYS A 1079 27.10 -56.38 -15.66
C LYS A 1079 27.61 -56.68 -14.25
N GLY A 1080 28.01 -55.65 -13.50
CA GLY A 1080 28.35 -55.75 -12.09
C GLY A 1080 27.11 -55.79 -11.18
N ILE A 1081 27.33 -55.62 -9.88
CA ILE A 1081 26.28 -55.59 -8.85
C ILE A 1081 25.31 -54.42 -9.15
N ALA A 1082 24.00 -54.67 -8.99
CA ALA A 1082 22.93 -53.68 -9.25
C ALA A 1082 22.89 -53.14 -10.70
N GLY A 1083 23.33 -53.92 -11.69
CA GLY A 1083 23.22 -53.57 -13.11
C GLY A 1083 24.26 -52.55 -13.60
N LEU A 1084 25.20 -52.14 -12.73
CA LEU A 1084 26.25 -51.16 -13.00
C LEU A 1084 27.49 -51.82 -13.63
N TYR A 1085 28.02 -51.25 -14.72
CA TYR A 1085 29.30 -51.67 -15.27
C TYR A 1085 30.46 -51.04 -14.48
N GLN A 1086 31.44 -51.84 -14.05
CA GLN A 1086 32.69 -51.34 -13.47
C GLN A 1086 33.81 -51.47 -14.49
N MET A 1087 34.54 -50.39 -14.75
CA MET A 1087 35.63 -50.38 -15.71
C MET A 1087 36.72 -49.39 -15.35
N SER A 1088 37.86 -49.47 -16.03
CA SER A 1088 38.95 -48.51 -15.92
C SER A 1088 39.37 -48.03 -17.29
N GLY A 1089 39.82 -46.78 -17.40
CA GLY A 1089 40.35 -46.24 -18.65
C GLY A 1089 41.53 -45.32 -18.44
N LEU A 1090 42.38 -45.32 -19.46
CA LEU A 1090 43.59 -44.52 -19.52
C LEU A 1090 43.30 -43.25 -20.34
N CYS A 1091 43.53 -42.12 -19.69
CA CYS A 1091 43.47 -40.76 -20.23
C CYS A 1091 44.74 -40.51 -21.04
N ARG A 1092 44.58 -40.47 -22.37
CA ARG A 1092 45.64 -40.25 -23.37
C ARG A 1092 45.59 -38.85 -23.96
#